data_AF-A0A922NMI4-F1
#
_entry.id   AF-A0A922NMI4-F1
#
_cell.length_a   1.000
_cell.length_b   1.000
_cell.length_c   1.000
_cell.angle_alpha   90.00
_cell.angle_beta   90.00
_cell.angle_gamma   90.00
#
_symmetry.space_group_name_H-M   'P 1'
#
loop_
_entity.id
_entity.type
_entity.pdbx_description
1 polymer ?
#
loop_
_entity_poly.entity_id
_entity_poly.type
_entity_poly.pdbx_seq_one_letter_code
_entity_poly.pdbx_strand_id
1 'polypeptide(L)'
;MSRPQSMPDFTALMESSTSLFESSRSMEKRIHSRRQTSPERRATHGRTRPSISLAAGLMMNIDSPLATGSLSPRRTSSSRFVERKRPDMEDGESLFYAYALRSDYPSSPPYILTFASAAVCSQWWALVQTEYTSSSRPSPQFFVVKSEDMELIQDDAKFFHLRDKWFYTSQDSPTCPPIVLPLQHPTGIPAIAPPQPAEEKANTPALDSLAESLARLAQTVESNAEHVRALSVAQSTGLQAMQEINESNSIQIKAISESQIKLQALVDQNASHYIALSNKSFQSQEQSRQAQEQTCKSQQQTQDILQTTVAQLQTLSRNQAELSQTCQGLLHSIENISICVSQFTSNAISDTASSNSLCTTSSGPVGSPIRPGPRKLNRRVKGVWYEYDNMPAPSETSRRRVDSGSMLTPPKSPTMYKHSFLAVTGSRWLKMRFLATFTAFLLAPAAVFAAWGYTDDGKNYVIDTGANLVVKVSKTNADMTSIKYRGVEYNGQNGKNSHVESGLAPGTVTIKQYTSPANIIKVTMKVGTLVHTLIFRYGNPNVYIFMNKKDSSITVSRYILRIPGGIFKNNVNEDTDWVPDGAAAIESGDINGLNGQTWSKHYSGKKYGRTIDYDYVGYTNANVGMYLIRSDHEKASGGPFFRSLIRRGGSGGPDLYDIYHYNMGHTDIMRLGLQGPSVLHFTDNGAAPNNNLFARKADWGWLDSLEIDGWVPASRRGAVAGVGLANMKSGFQYVVGLKSAQAQYWTIATGAWRIDKVLPGDYTLTVYKGELEVHTSTVTITAGGTATRNTITCSDPADTAVIWRIGDWDGTPKGFLNFGDTPMKPTYMHPSDSRLAKWDAGNYIIGTSTASGFPGYMWKDINNDHLVYFRLTDAQLAKGAKIRIGVTEGMAGGRPSISVGSWSAPLQGDKGQGDTRSLTVGTYRGNNYIYEYNIPASAWVQSTREYQILKISVISGKTSTGYLSPGVSFDAIDMLGA
;
A
#
# COMPACT_ATOMS: atom_id res chain seq x y z
N MET A 1 20.35 -12.86 41.53
CA MET A 1 21.69 -13.32 41.98
C MET A 1 22.04 -14.59 41.22
N SER A 2 23.34 -14.76 40.96
CA SER A 2 24.12 -15.99 40.75
C SER A 2 23.45 -17.28 40.23
N ARG A 3 23.96 -17.73 39.07
CA ARG A 3 23.99 -19.11 38.54
C ARG A 3 24.90 -20.01 39.43
N PRO A 4 24.92 -21.37 39.30
CA PRO A 4 25.69 -22.01 38.21
C PRO A 4 25.19 -23.38 37.68
N GLN A 5 25.74 -23.79 36.51
CA GLN A 5 26.17 -25.13 36.01
C GLN A 5 25.36 -26.43 36.30
N SER A 6 25.36 -27.48 35.44
CA SER A 6 25.98 -27.73 34.11
C SER A 6 25.24 -28.85 33.34
N MET A 7 25.46 -28.97 32.03
CA MET A 7 25.06 -30.15 31.21
C MET A 7 26.05 -31.34 31.39
N PRO A 8 25.69 -32.52 30.89
CA PRO A 8 26.35 -33.03 29.67
C PRO A 8 25.38 -33.46 28.56
N ASP A 9 25.91 -33.63 27.35
CA ASP A 9 25.21 -34.24 26.20
C ASP A 9 24.96 -35.75 26.38
N PHE A 10 23.97 -36.29 25.66
CA PHE A 10 24.10 -37.61 25.06
C PHE A 10 23.24 -37.77 23.80
N THR A 11 23.91 -37.85 22.64
CA THR A 11 23.27 -38.09 21.34
C THR A 11 23.04 -39.60 21.16
N ALA A 12 21.84 -40.08 21.47
CA ALA A 12 21.44 -41.47 21.24
C ALA A 12 19.93 -41.63 21.00
N LEU A 13 19.57 -42.68 20.25
CA LEU A 13 18.21 -43.21 20.07
C LEU A 13 17.19 -42.28 19.40
N MET A 14 17.36 -42.19 18.06
CA MET A 14 16.24 -42.35 17.13
C MET A 14 15.53 -43.70 17.31
N GLU A 15 14.43 -43.90 16.57
CA GLU A 15 13.68 -45.16 16.38
C GLU A 15 12.61 -45.53 17.44
N SER A 16 11.44 -44.93 17.23
CA SER A 16 10.14 -45.62 17.09
C SER A 16 9.86 -46.91 17.86
N SER A 17 8.83 -46.87 18.72
CA SER A 17 7.70 -47.80 18.57
C SER A 17 6.37 -47.22 19.09
N THR A 18 5.31 -47.58 18.38
CA THR A 18 3.90 -47.21 18.51
C THR A 18 3.23 -47.60 19.83
N SER A 19 2.16 -46.85 20.19
CA SER A 19 0.93 -47.35 20.86
C SER A 19 1.02 -47.72 22.36
N LEU A 20 -0.05 -47.76 23.18
CA LEU A 20 -1.47 -47.38 23.05
C LEU A 20 -2.11 -47.31 24.46
N PHE A 21 -3.35 -46.79 24.59
CA PHE A 21 -4.24 -46.86 25.78
C PHE A 21 -3.71 -46.18 27.07
N GLU A 22 -4.37 -45.12 27.57
CA GLU A 22 -5.33 -45.12 28.71
C GLU A 22 -4.71 -45.28 30.13
N SER A 23 -5.32 -44.80 31.22
CA SER A 23 -6.40 -43.80 31.39
C SER A 23 -6.45 -43.29 32.84
N SER A 24 -6.82 -42.01 33.03
CA SER A 24 -7.29 -41.45 34.31
C SER A 24 -6.26 -41.42 35.48
N ARG A 25 -6.45 -40.73 36.61
CA ARG A 25 -7.60 -39.98 37.17
C ARG A 25 -7.09 -38.88 38.15
N SER A 26 -8.03 -38.14 38.75
CA SER A 26 -7.94 -37.31 39.98
C SER A 26 -6.78 -37.62 40.96
N MET A 27 -6.24 -36.68 41.75
CA MET A 27 -6.95 -35.71 42.63
C MET A 27 -5.93 -34.62 43.10
N GLU A 28 -6.12 -33.31 42.91
CA GLU A 28 -7.01 -32.34 43.61
C GLU A 28 -6.58 -31.93 45.05
N LYS A 29 -6.52 -30.60 45.34
CA LYS A 29 -6.44 -29.94 46.68
C LYS A 29 -5.09 -30.13 47.45
N ARG A 30 -4.68 -29.30 48.45
CA ARG A 30 -5.18 -28.07 49.13
C ARG A 30 -3.94 -27.30 49.69
N ILE A 31 -3.73 -25.98 49.47
CA ILE A 31 -4.25 -24.77 50.18
C ILE A 31 -3.41 -24.27 51.40
N HIS A 32 -3.45 -22.94 51.61
CA HIS A 32 -2.94 -22.10 52.71
C HIS A 32 -1.43 -21.74 52.75
N SER A 33 -1.00 -20.63 53.39
CA SER A 33 -1.29 -19.18 53.18
C SER A 33 -0.88 -18.31 54.41
N ARG A 34 0.05 -17.35 54.23
CA ARG A 34 0.27 -16.15 55.09
C ARG A 34 1.31 -15.25 54.37
N ARG A 35 1.28 -13.90 54.28
CA ARG A 35 1.11 -12.79 55.25
C ARG A 35 2.06 -12.92 56.46
N GLN A 36 2.84 -11.92 56.87
CA GLN A 36 2.95 -10.47 56.59
C GLN A 36 4.43 -10.09 56.94
N THR A 37 5.08 -9.01 56.49
CA THR A 37 4.85 -7.57 56.81
C THR A 37 5.72 -6.66 55.91
N SER A 38 5.56 -5.34 56.04
CA SER A 38 6.52 -4.28 55.66
C SER A 38 6.47 -3.20 56.77
N PRO A 39 7.54 -2.41 56.99
CA PRO A 39 7.35 -0.95 56.82
C PRO A 39 8.61 -0.11 56.43
N GLU A 40 8.36 0.98 55.68
CA GLU A 40 8.96 2.35 55.83
C GLU A 40 10.50 2.59 55.68
N ARG A 41 11.04 3.78 55.36
CA ARG A 41 10.51 5.08 54.83
C ARG A 41 11.65 5.97 54.25
N ARG A 42 11.33 6.79 53.21
CA ARG A 42 11.92 8.12 52.86
C ARG A 42 13.44 8.17 52.53
N ALA A 43 13.98 9.04 51.67
CA ALA A 43 13.49 10.01 50.66
C ALA A 43 14.66 10.22 49.62
N THR A 44 14.81 11.22 48.72
CA THR A 44 14.21 12.56 48.51
C THR A 44 14.37 13.00 47.03
N HIS A 45 13.86 14.18 46.67
CA HIS A 45 14.05 14.88 45.37
C HIS A 45 15.45 15.55 45.27
N GLY A 46 15.95 16.09 44.15
CA GLY A 46 15.48 16.34 42.77
C GLY A 46 16.69 16.85 41.93
N ARG A 47 16.64 17.35 40.69
CA ARG A 47 15.56 17.99 39.90
C ARG A 47 15.97 18.04 38.39
N THR A 48 14.97 18.01 37.51
CA THR A 48 14.93 18.44 36.08
C THR A 48 16.03 19.39 35.54
N ARG A 49 16.49 19.16 34.29
CA ARG A 49 16.86 20.19 33.26
C ARG A 49 16.63 19.64 31.83
N PRO A 50 16.63 20.46 30.75
CA PRO A 50 15.53 20.38 29.77
C PRO A 50 15.93 20.08 28.31
N SER A 51 14.91 19.90 27.46
CA SER A 51 15.01 20.00 26.01
C SER A 51 15.00 21.46 25.52
N ILE A 52 15.82 21.75 24.50
CA ILE A 52 15.72 22.93 23.62
C ILE A 52 15.88 22.42 22.18
N SER A 53 15.28 23.10 21.21
CA SER A 53 15.31 22.75 19.79
C SER A 53 15.43 23.99 18.91
N LEU A 54 15.67 23.78 17.62
CA LEU A 54 15.57 24.75 16.51
C LEU A 54 16.63 25.87 16.41
N ALA A 55 17.55 25.63 15.47
CA ALA A 55 17.82 26.47 14.29
C ALA A 55 17.97 28.00 14.43
N ALA A 56 19.20 28.45 14.18
CA ALA A 56 19.54 29.69 13.47
C ALA A 56 20.85 29.44 12.68
N GLY A 57 21.08 29.99 11.48
CA GLY A 57 20.21 30.81 10.65
C GLY A 57 20.75 30.93 9.21
N LEU A 58 19.94 31.50 8.31
CA LEU A 58 20.29 31.76 6.90
C LEU A 58 21.49 32.72 6.73
N MET A 59 22.22 32.62 5.62
CA MET A 59 22.25 33.64 4.54
C MET A 59 23.04 33.16 3.30
N MET A 60 22.98 33.94 2.20
CA MET A 60 23.50 33.57 0.87
C MET A 60 24.86 34.21 0.50
N ASN A 61 25.52 33.59 -0.48
CA ASN A 61 26.36 34.12 -1.59
C ASN A 61 27.18 35.42 -1.40
N ILE A 62 28.47 35.39 -1.82
CA ILE A 62 29.03 36.14 -2.98
C ILE A 62 30.58 35.99 -3.06
N ASP A 63 31.06 35.68 -4.26
CA ASP A 63 32.37 35.91 -4.93
C ASP A 63 33.75 35.94 -4.22
N SER A 64 34.78 35.61 -5.01
CA SER A 64 36.21 35.63 -4.63
C SER A 64 36.86 37.02 -4.76
N PRO A 65 38.05 37.22 -4.18
CA PRO A 65 39.19 37.56 -5.07
C PRO A 65 40.52 36.85 -4.72
N LEU A 66 41.56 37.16 -5.51
CA LEU A 66 42.87 36.49 -5.55
C LEU A 66 43.97 37.17 -4.69
N ALA A 67 44.93 36.32 -4.28
CA ALA A 67 46.37 36.55 -4.18
C ALA A 67 46.96 37.77 -3.43
N THR A 68 47.80 37.47 -2.43
CA THR A 68 49.23 37.88 -2.34
C THR A 68 49.91 37.04 -1.25
N GLY A 69 51.24 37.14 -1.07
CA GLY A 69 51.95 36.35 -0.05
C GLY A 69 53.31 36.92 0.34
N SER A 70 54.22 36.02 0.73
CA SER A 70 55.67 36.21 1.01
C SER A 70 56.14 36.18 2.49
N LEU A 71 57.31 35.55 2.66
CA LEU A 71 58.36 35.75 3.70
C LEU A 71 58.11 35.36 5.19
N SER A 72 58.79 34.29 5.60
CA SER A 72 59.36 34.13 6.96
C SER A 72 60.60 35.05 7.14
N PRO A 73 61.14 35.24 8.37
CA PRO A 73 62.34 34.44 8.71
C PRO A 73 62.66 34.15 10.20
N ARG A 74 63.52 33.13 10.39
CA ARG A 74 64.56 32.92 11.44
C ARG A 74 64.21 32.92 12.95
N ARG A 75 64.48 31.75 13.56
CA ARG A 75 65.02 31.60 14.93
C ARG A 75 66.56 31.51 14.91
N THR A 76 67.20 32.07 15.94
CA THR A 76 68.54 31.73 16.53
C THR A 76 68.70 32.61 17.79
N SER A 77 69.39 32.25 18.89
CA SER A 77 70.32 31.14 19.18
C SER A 77 70.50 30.93 20.70
N SER A 78 70.93 29.72 21.13
CA SER A 78 71.77 29.40 22.33
C SER A 78 71.32 29.83 23.75
N SER A 79 71.52 29.09 24.85
CA SER A 79 72.01 27.72 25.20
C SER A 79 71.78 27.51 26.73
N ARG A 80 72.10 26.44 27.48
CA ARG A 80 73.06 25.30 27.40
C ARG A 80 72.51 24.00 28.05
N PHE A 81 73.25 22.91 27.82
CA PHE A 81 73.52 21.70 28.62
C PHE A 81 73.05 21.60 30.09
N VAL A 82 72.79 20.41 30.68
CA VAL A 82 72.33 19.09 30.18
C VAL A 82 72.18 18.15 31.40
N GLU A 83 71.20 17.25 31.40
CA GLU A 83 71.28 15.98 32.15
C GLU A 83 70.75 14.82 31.28
N ARG A 84 71.21 13.59 31.54
CA ARG A 84 71.25 12.50 30.55
C ARG A 84 70.31 11.35 30.92
N LYS A 85 69.11 11.33 30.32
CA LYS A 85 68.32 10.09 30.20
C LYS A 85 68.42 9.52 28.78
N ARG A 86 68.04 8.24 28.62
CA ARG A 86 68.09 7.54 27.33
C ARG A 86 67.08 8.18 26.36
N PRO A 87 67.36 8.22 25.05
CA PRO A 87 66.48 8.89 24.10
C PRO A 87 65.12 8.21 24.05
N ASP A 88 64.07 8.98 24.30
CA ASP A 88 62.77 8.68 23.73
C ASP A 88 62.95 8.72 22.20
N MET A 89 62.59 7.65 21.50
CA MET A 89 62.32 7.78 20.06
C MET A 89 60.99 8.49 19.92
N GLU A 90 60.93 9.49 19.03
CA GLU A 90 59.70 10.22 18.75
C GLU A 90 58.63 9.25 18.25
N ASP A 91 57.63 8.99 19.10
CA ASP A 91 56.51 8.09 18.82
C ASP A 91 55.67 8.73 17.70
N GLY A 92 55.83 8.21 16.47
CA GLY A 92 55.42 8.92 15.27
C GLY A 92 53.93 9.28 15.22
N GLU A 93 53.63 10.54 14.86
CA GLU A 93 52.27 11.09 14.69
C GLU A 93 51.50 10.51 13.48
N SER A 94 51.85 9.30 13.04
CA SER A 94 51.25 8.59 11.91
C SER A 94 50.13 7.64 12.35
N LEU A 95 48.93 7.86 11.80
CA LEU A 95 47.78 6.97 11.99
C LEU A 95 48.12 5.52 11.66
N PHE A 96 47.71 4.58 12.53
CA PHE A 96 47.91 3.15 12.34
C PHE A 96 46.58 2.47 11.99
N TYR A 97 46.57 1.72 10.89
CA TYR A 97 45.38 1.03 10.39
C TYR A 97 45.53 -0.48 10.50
N ALA A 98 44.45 -1.16 10.87
CA ALA A 98 44.39 -2.62 10.95
C ALA A 98 43.00 -3.15 10.60
N TYR A 99 42.93 -4.42 10.16
CA TYR A 99 41.66 -5.14 10.04
C TYR A 99 41.37 -5.94 11.33
N ALA A 100 40.09 -6.05 11.70
CA ALA A 100 39.61 -6.99 12.70
C ALA A 100 38.56 -7.92 12.08
N LEU A 101 38.90 -9.20 11.93
CA LEU A 101 37.99 -10.24 11.46
C LEU A 101 37.00 -10.62 12.58
N ARG A 102 35.72 -10.73 12.21
CA ARG A 102 34.62 -11.13 13.08
C ARG A 102 34.64 -12.64 13.27
N SER A 103 35.07 -13.12 14.44
CA SER A 103 35.25 -14.56 14.70
C SER A 103 33.95 -15.36 14.78
N ASP A 104 32.85 -14.67 15.08
CA ASP A 104 31.47 -15.14 15.08
C ASP A 104 30.81 -15.11 13.68
N TYR A 105 31.27 -14.24 12.78
CA TYR A 105 30.82 -14.16 11.38
C TYR A 105 32.01 -14.04 10.39
N PRO A 106 32.81 -15.10 10.17
CA PRO A 106 34.02 -15.02 9.34
C PRO A 106 33.79 -14.73 7.85
N SER A 107 32.54 -14.81 7.38
CA SER A 107 32.11 -14.45 6.02
C SER A 107 31.66 -12.99 5.87
N SER A 108 31.54 -12.25 6.97
CA SER A 108 31.27 -10.80 6.94
C SER A 108 32.55 -10.02 6.69
N PRO A 109 32.48 -8.81 6.09
CA PRO A 109 33.64 -7.94 5.96
C PRO A 109 34.29 -7.65 7.34
N PRO A 110 35.64 -7.60 7.42
CA PRO A 110 36.31 -7.23 8.65
C PRO A 110 36.09 -5.75 8.98
N TYR A 111 36.07 -5.40 10.26
CA TYR A 111 36.11 -4.00 10.68
C TYR A 111 37.46 -3.39 10.31
N ILE A 112 37.49 -2.12 9.92
CA ILE A 112 38.74 -1.34 9.85
C ILE A 112 38.89 -0.57 11.15
N LEU A 113 39.94 -0.91 11.90
CA LEU A 113 40.38 -0.18 13.09
C LEU A 113 41.35 0.92 12.66
N THR A 114 41.13 2.14 13.14
CA THR A 114 42.04 3.29 12.96
C THR A 114 42.48 3.77 14.34
N PHE A 115 43.78 3.84 14.56
CA PHE A 115 44.41 4.29 15.80
C PHE A 115 45.26 5.54 15.57
N ALA A 116 45.32 6.43 16.56
CA ALA A 116 46.13 7.65 16.50
C ALA A 116 47.64 7.37 16.31
N SER A 117 48.15 6.24 16.80
CA SER A 117 49.50 5.75 16.51
C SER A 117 49.61 4.23 16.75
N ALA A 118 50.73 3.62 16.33
CA ALA A 118 51.03 2.21 16.60
C ALA A 118 51.21 1.90 18.11
N ALA A 119 51.67 2.89 18.90
CA ALA A 119 51.75 2.78 20.34
C ALA A 119 50.34 2.72 20.98
N VAL A 120 49.39 3.54 20.51
CA VAL A 120 47.98 3.48 20.95
C VAL A 120 47.34 2.13 20.59
N CYS A 121 47.57 1.63 19.37
CA CYS A 121 47.14 0.29 18.95
C CYS A 121 47.68 -0.82 19.87
N SER A 122 48.93 -0.70 20.32
CA SER A 122 49.55 -1.67 21.22
C SER A 122 49.04 -1.58 22.65
N GLN A 123 48.75 -0.38 23.16
CA GLN A 123 48.08 -0.17 24.45
C GLN A 123 46.65 -0.71 24.45
N TRP A 124 45.87 -0.44 23.40
CA TRP A 124 44.53 -0.99 23.20
C TRP A 124 44.55 -2.51 23.18
N TRP A 125 45.46 -3.12 22.40
CA TRP A 125 45.57 -4.58 22.32
C TRP A 125 45.90 -5.24 23.66
N ALA A 126 46.77 -4.64 24.48
CA ALA A 126 47.11 -5.18 25.80
C ALA A 126 45.88 -5.27 26.74
N LEU A 127 44.96 -4.31 26.64
CA LEU A 127 43.69 -4.32 27.38
C LEU A 127 42.73 -5.37 26.79
N VAL A 128 42.56 -5.42 25.46
CA VAL A 128 41.72 -6.43 24.79
C VAL A 128 42.17 -7.85 25.13
N GLN A 129 43.48 -8.12 25.11
CA GLN A 129 44.05 -9.42 25.46
C GLN A 129 43.83 -9.81 26.94
N THR A 130 43.69 -8.82 27.83
CA THR A 130 43.45 -9.04 29.27
C THR A 130 41.98 -9.28 29.58
N GLU A 131 41.08 -8.54 28.95
CA GLU A 131 39.65 -8.50 29.28
C GLU A 131 38.79 -9.40 28.37
N TYR A 132 39.14 -9.50 27.07
CA TYR A 132 38.37 -10.19 26.03
C TYR A 132 39.18 -11.38 25.48
N THR A 133 39.46 -12.35 26.36
CA THR A 133 40.42 -13.46 26.13
C THR A 133 40.10 -14.41 24.97
N SER A 134 38.92 -14.30 24.34
CA SER A 134 38.62 -14.97 23.06
C SER A 134 39.14 -14.25 21.81
N SER A 135 39.79 -13.10 21.97
CA SER A 135 40.41 -12.34 20.89
C SER A 135 41.82 -12.84 20.57
N SER A 136 42.27 -12.70 19.33
CA SER A 136 43.67 -12.93 18.95
C SER A 136 44.20 -11.88 17.96
N ARG A 137 45.53 -11.77 17.84
CA ARG A 137 46.21 -10.85 16.92
C ARG A 137 47.24 -11.61 16.08
N PRO A 138 46.84 -12.22 14.95
CA PRO A 138 47.77 -12.98 14.10
C PRO A 138 48.83 -12.13 13.37
N SER A 139 48.64 -10.81 13.24
CA SER A 139 49.68 -9.92 12.69
C SER A 139 49.60 -8.48 13.25
N PRO A 140 50.61 -7.62 13.05
CA PRO A 140 50.58 -6.23 13.51
C PRO A 140 49.33 -5.46 13.03
N GLN A 141 48.88 -5.69 11.80
CA GLN A 141 47.71 -5.05 11.18
C GLN A 141 46.48 -5.99 11.06
N PHE A 142 46.48 -7.14 11.76
CA PHE A 142 45.38 -8.11 11.70
C PHE A 142 44.99 -8.66 13.07
N PHE A 143 43.72 -8.47 13.42
CA PHE A 143 43.07 -8.90 14.64
C PHE A 143 41.91 -9.86 14.33
N VAL A 144 41.52 -10.65 15.33
CA VAL A 144 40.36 -11.55 15.29
C VAL A 144 39.60 -11.38 16.61
N VAL A 145 38.37 -10.86 16.55
CA VAL A 145 37.54 -10.45 17.70
C VAL A 145 36.08 -10.80 17.40
N LYS A 146 35.22 -11.04 18.41
CA LYS A 146 33.79 -11.22 18.16
C LYS A 146 33.09 -9.88 17.90
N SER A 147 31.98 -9.87 17.17
CA SER A 147 31.13 -8.68 17.01
C SER A 147 30.67 -8.12 18.37
N GLU A 148 30.17 -9.00 19.25
CA GLU A 148 29.69 -8.62 20.59
C GLU A 148 30.82 -8.00 21.46
N ASP A 149 32.02 -8.59 21.42
CA ASP A 149 33.19 -8.08 22.14
C ASP A 149 33.58 -6.67 21.62
N MET A 150 33.54 -6.43 20.30
CA MET A 150 33.88 -5.13 19.70
C MET A 150 32.93 -4.00 20.09
N GLU A 151 31.63 -4.27 20.20
CA GLU A 151 30.65 -3.27 20.68
C GLU A 151 30.88 -2.93 22.15
N LEU A 152 31.18 -3.93 22.99
CA LEU A 152 31.47 -3.73 24.41
C LEU A 152 32.77 -2.95 24.67
N ILE A 153 33.84 -3.22 23.91
CA ILE A 153 35.14 -2.52 24.02
C ILE A 153 35.01 -1.00 23.79
N GLN A 154 34.01 -0.54 23.03
CA GLN A 154 33.80 0.89 22.77
C GLN A 154 33.24 1.67 23.97
N ASP A 155 32.45 1.02 24.83
CA ASP A 155 31.80 1.64 26.00
C ASP A 155 32.33 1.14 27.36
N ASP A 156 33.30 0.22 27.37
CA ASP A 156 34.00 -0.24 28.57
C ASP A 156 34.81 0.90 29.23
N ALA A 157 34.50 1.16 30.51
CA ALA A 157 35.15 2.18 31.33
C ALA A 157 36.68 2.04 31.41
N LYS A 158 37.22 0.81 31.25
CA LYS A 158 38.67 0.55 31.25
C LYS A 158 39.36 1.19 30.05
N PHE A 159 38.66 1.28 28.92
CA PHE A 159 39.17 1.81 27.64
C PHE A 159 38.98 3.33 27.50
N PHE A 160 38.34 4.01 28.46
CA PHE A 160 38.04 5.45 28.38
C PHE A 160 39.27 6.33 28.14
N HIS A 161 40.45 5.97 28.67
CA HIS A 161 41.70 6.71 28.46
C HIS A 161 42.26 6.60 27.01
N LEU A 162 41.70 5.71 26.20
CA LEU A 162 41.98 5.53 24.78
C LEU A 162 40.78 5.89 23.87
N ARG A 163 39.57 6.11 24.41
CA ARG A 163 38.31 6.26 23.66
C ARG A 163 38.38 7.24 22.49
N ASP A 164 39.04 8.38 22.69
CA ASP A 164 39.15 9.44 21.67
C ASP A 164 40.41 9.28 20.77
N LYS A 165 41.13 8.16 20.88
CA LYS A 165 42.39 7.86 20.17
C LYS A 165 42.31 6.66 19.23
N TRP A 166 41.15 5.99 19.16
CA TRP A 166 40.87 4.96 18.18
C TRP A 166 39.39 4.97 17.81
N PHE A 167 39.07 4.44 16.62
CA PHE A 167 37.71 4.12 16.23
C PHE A 167 37.72 2.92 15.28
N TYR A 168 36.56 2.29 15.09
CA TYR A 168 36.37 1.30 14.04
C TYR A 168 35.30 1.76 13.04
N THR A 169 35.37 1.19 11.84
CA THR A 169 34.32 1.32 10.83
C THR A 169 33.93 -0.06 10.33
N SER A 170 32.63 -0.28 10.10
CA SER A 170 32.11 -1.51 9.50
C SER A 170 31.76 -1.28 8.04
N GLN A 171 32.01 -2.27 7.18
CA GLN A 171 31.74 -2.21 5.74
C GLN A 171 30.34 -2.76 5.38
N ASP A 172 29.36 -2.64 6.28
CA ASP A 172 27.99 -3.15 6.09
C ASP A 172 27.16 -2.36 5.05
N SER A 173 27.72 -1.33 4.42
CA SER A 173 27.07 -0.56 3.33
C SER A 173 27.64 -0.93 1.95
N PRO A 174 26.80 -1.33 0.96
CA PRO A 174 27.24 -1.73 -0.38
C PRO A 174 27.72 -0.57 -1.28
N THR A 175 27.92 0.63 -0.71
CA THR A 175 28.33 1.85 -1.42
C THR A 175 29.80 2.23 -1.20
N CYS A 176 30.54 1.52 -0.34
CA CYS A 176 31.96 1.77 -0.12
C CYS A 176 32.82 0.81 -0.95
N PRO A 177 33.85 1.30 -1.68
CA PRO A 177 34.85 0.41 -2.28
C PRO A 177 35.67 -0.29 -1.18
N PRO A 178 36.23 -1.48 -1.44
CA PRO A 178 37.08 -2.18 -0.47
C PRO A 178 38.35 -1.35 -0.21
N ILE A 179 38.45 -0.80 1.00
CA ILE A 179 39.60 0.01 1.42
C ILE A 179 40.80 -0.92 1.64
N VAL A 180 41.74 -0.90 0.70
CA VAL A 180 43.04 -1.57 0.85
C VAL A 180 43.91 -0.74 1.80
N LEU A 181 44.13 -1.25 3.01
CA LEU A 181 45.01 -0.60 3.98
C LEU A 181 46.47 -0.58 3.49
N PRO A 182 47.23 0.50 3.71
CA PRO A 182 48.65 0.55 3.40
C PRO A 182 49.44 -0.41 4.31
N LEU A 183 50.48 -1.03 3.76
CA LEU A 183 51.42 -1.85 4.54
C LEU A 183 52.24 -0.94 5.47
N GLN A 184 52.09 -1.14 6.77
CA GLN A 184 52.80 -0.40 7.81
C GLN A 184 53.69 -1.35 8.61
N HIS A 185 54.91 -0.91 8.94
CA HIS A 185 55.75 -1.60 9.91
C HIS A 185 55.06 -1.59 11.31
N PRO A 186 55.48 -2.45 12.26
CA PRO A 186 54.93 -2.46 13.62
C PRO A 186 55.03 -1.13 14.38
N THR A 187 55.86 -0.19 13.91
CA THR A 187 56.02 1.18 14.40
C THR A 187 55.08 2.21 13.73
N GLY A 188 54.27 1.79 12.76
CA GLY A 188 53.32 2.64 12.01
C GLY A 188 53.88 3.33 10.77
N ILE A 189 55.19 3.27 10.53
CA ILE A 189 55.82 3.83 9.33
C ILE A 189 55.35 3.05 8.08
N PRO A 190 54.84 3.71 7.02
CA PRO A 190 54.51 3.06 5.75
C PRO A 190 55.75 2.43 5.08
N ALA A 191 55.62 1.21 4.56
CA ALA A 191 56.72 0.50 3.93
C ALA A 191 57.02 1.05 2.52
N ILE A 192 58.17 1.73 2.37
CA ILE A 192 58.73 2.15 1.06
C ILE A 192 59.94 1.28 0.74
N ALA A 193 60.02 0.74 -0.46
CA ALA A 193 61.07 -0.18 -0.89
C ALA A 193 62.44 0.52 -1.11
N PRO A 194 63.53 0.11 -0.43
CA PRO A 194 64.88 0.63 -0.66
C PRO A 194 65.64 -0.14 -1.76
N PRO A 195 66.69 0.47 -2.38
CA PRO A 195 67.52 -0.17 -3.41
C PRO A 195 68.70 -1.00 -2.85
N GLN A 196 69.15 -1.97 -3.64
CA GLN A 196 70.48 -2.63 -3.55
C GLN A 196 71.58 -1.76 -4.22
N PRO A 197 72.92 -1.96 -4.01
CA PRO A 197 73.61 -3.26 -3.83
C PRO A 197 74.86 -3.29 -2.90
N ALA A 198 75.47 -4.49 -2.74
CA ALA A 198 76.93 -4.76 -2.69
C ALA A 198 77.23 -6.28 -2.52
N GLU A 199 78.41 -6.75 -2.92
CA GLU A 199 78.87 -8.15 -2.83
C GLU A 199 79.97 -8.35 -1.77
N GLU A 200 80.15 -9.56 -1.21
CA GLU A 200 81.49 -10.18 -1.12
C GLU A 200 81.49 -11.72 -0.91
N LYS A 201 82.70 -12.32 -0.86
CA LYS A 201 83.06 -13.75 -1.03
C LYS A 201 83.50 -14.39 0.31
N ALA A 202 83.66 -15.71 0.49
CA ALA A 202 83.22 -16.96 -0.19
C ALA A 202 83.61 -18.16 0.72
N ASN A 203 83.14 -19.39 0.42
CA ASN A 203 83.95 -20.64 0.39
C ASN A 203 83.11 -21.91 0.07
N THR A 204 83.75 -22.88 -0.57
CA THR A 204 83.24 -24.19 -1.08
C THR A 204 83.44 -25.34 -0.06
N PRO A 205 82.92 -26.60 -0.23
CA PRO A 205 82.41 -27.22 -1.48
C PRO A 205 81.13 -28.09 -1.41
N ALA A 206 80.45 -28.23 -2.56
CA ALA A 206 79.56 -29.35 -2.91
C ALA A 206 79.23 -29.33 -4.43
N LEU A 207 80.13 -29.85 -5.28
CA LEU A 207 80.10 -29.56 -6.72
C LEU A 207 78.95 -30.23 -7.51
N ASP A 208 78.59 -31.47 -7.18
CA ASP A 208 77.58 -32.22 -7.95
C ASP A 208 76.15 -31.72 -7.72
N SER A 209 75.85 -31.24 -6.51
CA SER A 209 74.56 -30.61 -6.17
C SER A 209 74.35 -29.27 -6.90
N LEU A 210 75.45 -28.55 -7.17
CA LEU A 210 75.40 -27.22 -7.77
C LEU A 210 74.95 -27.26 -9.23
N ALA A 211 75.33 -28.29 -9.99
CA ALA A 211 74.95 -28.42 -11.40
C ALA A 211 73.43 -28.64 -11.58
N GLU A 212 72.84 -29.54 -10.81
CA GLU A 212 71.39 -29.79 -10.86
C GLU A 212 70.59 -28.60 -10.30
N SER A 213 71.12 -27.94 -9.26
CA SER A 213 70.56 -26.71 -8.72
C SER A 213 70.57 -25.58 -9.76
N LEU A 214 71.67 -25.38 -10.48
CA LEU A 214 71.78 -24.36 -11.54
C LEU A 214 70.81 -24.62 -12.70
N ALA A 215 70.61 -25.87 -13.12
CA ALA A 215 69.63 -26.21 -14.15
C ALA A 215 68.20 -25.84 -13.73
N ARG A 216 67.81 -26.21 -12.49
CA ARG A 216 66.50 -25.86 -11.91
C ARG A 216 66.34 -24.34 -11.72
N LEU A 217 67.41 -23.65 -11.33
CA LEU A 217 67.40 -22.20 -11.11
C LEU A 217 67.30 -21.44 -12.45
N ALA A 218 68.00 -21.88 -13.50
CA ALA A 218 67.86 -21.35 -14.86
C ALA A 218 66.42 -21.51 -15.38
N GLN A 219 65.83 -22.70 -15.24
CA GLN A 219 64.43 -22.96 -15.65
C GLN A 219 63.42 -22.13 -14.84
N THR A 220 63.71 -21.86 -13.56
CA THR A 220 62.90 -20.98 -12.70
C THR A 220 63.06 -19.51 -13.09
N VAL A 221 64.26 -19.06 -13.48
CA VAL A 221 64.53 -17.70 -13.97
C VAL A 221 63.86 -17.46 -15.32
N GLU A 222 63.85 -18.45 -16.21
CA GLU A 222 63.15 -18.36 -17.50
C GLU A 222 61.64 -18.26 -17.31
N SER A 223 61.05 -19.14 -16.47
CA SER A 223 59.64 -19.05 -16.07
C SER A 223 59.31 -17.72 -15.40
N ASN A 224 60.18 -17.19 -14.52
CA ASN A 224 59.99 -15.87 -13.91
C ASN A 224 60.09 -14.73 -14.94
N ALA A 225 60.97 -14.83 -15.94
CA ALA A 225 61.07 -13.86 -17.03
C ALA A 225 59.83 -13.88 -17.94
N GLU A 226 59.23 -15.04 -18.18
CA GLU A 226 57.94 -15.17 -18.86
C GLU A 226 56.80 -14.56 -18.02
N HIS A 227 56.72 -14.85 -16.72
CA HIS A 227 55.74 -14.23 -15.81
C HIS A 227 55.90 -12.70 -15.73
N VAL A 228 57.14 -12.18 -15.70
CA VAL A 228 57.40 -10.73 -15.71
C VAL A 228 57.00 -10.09 -17.05
N ARG A 229 57.23 -10.77 -18.19
CA ARG A 229 56.70 -10.32 -19.49
C ARG A 229 55.18 -10.33 -19.51
N ALA A 230 54.54 -11.39 -19.03
CA ALA A 230 53.08 -11.49 -18.95
C ALA A 230 52.47 -10.40 -18.05
N LEU A 231 53.09 -10.11 -16.90
CA LEU A 231 52.71 -9.00 -16.02
C LEU A 231 52.91 -7.64 -16.69
N SER A 232 54.01 -7.42 -17.41
CA SER A 232 54.28 -6.16 -18.12
C SER A 232 53.28 -5.92 -19.27
N VAL A 233 52.91 -6.96 -20.01
CA VAL A 233 51.85 -6.90 -21.03
C VAL A 233 50.49 -6.64 -20.37
N ALA A 234 50.13 -7.38 -19.32
CA ALA A 234 48.87 -7.18 -18.59
C ALA A 234 48.75 -5.76 -18.01
N GLN A 235 49.83 -5.24 -17.42
CA GLN A 235 49.90 -3.90 -16.83
C GLN A 235 49.79 -2.80 -17.88
N SER A 236 50.38 -2.98 -19.06
CA SER A 236 50.24 -2.01 -20.18
C SER A 236 48.84 -2.03 -20.79
N THR A 237 48.22 -3.21 -21.00
CA THR A 237 46.78 -3.27 -21.36
C THR A 237 45.87 -2.69 -20.29
N GLY A 238 46.20 -2.86 -19.00
CA GLY A 238 45.46 -2.26 -17.89
C GLY A 238 45.55 -0.74 -17.88
N LEU A 239 46.73 -0.18 -18.19
CA LEU A 239 46.92 1.27 -18.33
C LEU A 239 46.12 1.84 -19.51
N GLN A 240 46.13 1.14 -20.66
CA GLN A 240 45.37 1.54 -21.85
C GLN A 240 43.86 1.49 -21.59
N ALA A 241 43.36 0.41 -20.98
CA ALA A 241 41.95 0.31 -20.58
C ALA A 241 41.54 1.40 -19.57
N MET A 242 42.41 1.75 -18.61
CA MET A 242 42.18 2.89 -17.72
C MET A 242 42.08 4.23 -18.47
N GLN A 243 42.88 4.43 -19.51
CA GLN A 243 42.80 5.64 -20.32
C GLN A 243 41.51 5.69 -21.16
N GLU A 244 41.12 4.59 -21.81
CA GLU A 244 39.85 4.47 -22.54
C GLU A 244 38.63 4.72 -21.62
N ILE A 245 38.67 4.21 -20.38
CA ILE A 245 37.67 4.48 -19.34
C ILE A 245 37.64 5.98 -18.97
N ASN A 246 38.81 6.63 -18.83
CA ASN A 246 38.88 8.04 -18.46
C ASN A 246 38.38 8.98 -19.59
N GLU A 247 38.68 8.65 -20.84
CA GLU A 247 38.16 9.36 -22.02
C GLU A 247 36.63 9.16 -22.15
N SER A 248 36.13 7.93 -21.96
CA SER A 248 34.69 7.62 -21.90
C SER A 248 33.97 8.39 -20.78
N ASN A 249 34.54 8.41 -19.57
CA ASN A 249 34.00 9.17 -18.44
C ASN A 249 33.96 10.68 -18.76
N SER A 250 35.00 11.22 -19.40
CA SER A 250 35.07 12.64 -19.80
C SER A 250 33.96 13.00 -20.80
N ILE A 251 33.68 12.12 -21.77
CA ILE A 251 32.58 12.28 -22.73
C ILE A 251 31.23 12.22 -22.01
N GLN A 252 31.04 11.29 -21.06
CA GLN A 252 29.81 11.17 -20.27
C GLN A 252 29.57 12.39 -19.37
N ILE A 253 30.59 12.90 -18.68
CA ILE A 253 30.52 14.12 -17.86
C ILE A 253 30.10 15.32 -18.72
N LYS A 254 30.64 15.46 -19.93
CA LYS A 254 30.22 16.51 -20.88
C LYS A 254 28.76 16.35 -21.30
N ALA A 255 28.32 15.14 -21.65
CA ALA A 255 26.94 14.86 -22.02
C ALA A 255 25.94 15.09 -20.87
N ILE A 256 26.35 14.83 -19.62
CA ILE A 256 25.59 15.16 -18.40
C ILE A 256 25.48 16.67 -18.24
N SER A 257 26.57 17.43 -18.41
CA SER A 257 26.56 18.90 -18.36
C SER A 257 25.64 19.53 -19.43
N GLU A 258 25.74 19.06 -20.69
CA GLU A 258 24.83 19.49 -21.77
C GLU A 258 23.36 19.12 -21.49
N SER A 259 23.12 18.01 -20.80
CA SER A 259 21.77 17.59 -20.36
C SER A 259 21.26 18.45 -19.20
N GLN A 260 22.14 18.85 -18.27
CA GLN A 260 21.81 19.75 -17.15
C GLN A 260 21.43 21.14 -17.65
N ILE A 261 22.13 21.68 -18.66
CA ILE A 261 21.78 22.95 -19.33
C ILE A 261 20.39 22.86 -19.98
N LYS A 262 20.08 21.75 -20.68
CA LYS A 262 18.75 21.50 -21.26
C LYS A 262 17.67 21.37 -20.18
N LEU A 263 17.99 20.74 -19.05
CA LEU A 263 17.07 20.60 -17.92
C LEU A 263 16.75 21.97 -17.29
N GLN A 264 17.76 22.83 -17.10
CA GLN A 264 17.57 24.18 -16.59
C GLN A 264 16.68 25.01 -17.51
N ALA A 265 16.93 24.99 -18.82
CA ALA A 265 16.09 25.70 -19.79
C ALA A 265 14.62 25.21 -19.77
N LEU A 266 14.38 23.91 -19.54
CA LEU A 266 13.02 23.36 -19.35
C LEU A 266 12.40 23.77 -18.01
N VAL A 267 13.19 23.90 -16.93
CA VAL A 267 12.73 24.45 -15.65
C VAL A 267 12.31 25.91 -15.81
N ASP A 268 13.10 26.73 -16.50
CA ASP A 268 12.82 28.15 -16.72
C ASP A 268 11.58 28.36 -17.62
N GLN A 269 11.40 27.53 -18.65
CA GLN A 269 10.18 27.49 -19.45
C GLN A 269 8.95 27.07 -18.64
N ASN A 270 9.08 26.05 -17.78
CA ASN A 270 7.99 25.62 -16.91
C ASN A 270 7.63 26.69 -15.88
N ALA A 271 8.61 27.36 -15.26
CA ALA A 271 8.37 28.48 -14.34
C ALA A 271 7.60 29.61 -15.04
N SER A 272 8.00 29.97 -16.26
CA SER A 272 7.31 30.95 -17.10
C SER A 272 5.86 30.53 -17.41
N HIS A 273 5.63 29.25 -17.69
CA HIS A 273 4.29 28.71 -17.93
C HIS A 273 3.41 28.70 -16.66
N TYR A 274 3.97 28.36 -15.49
CA TYR A 274 3.27 28.45 -14.21
C TYR A 274 2.89 29.90 -13.86
N ILE A 275 3.75 30.88 -14.12
CA ILE A 275 3.43 32.31 -13.95
C ILE A 275 2.27 32.72 -14.88
N ALA A 276 2.30 32.29 -16.15
CA ALA A 276 1.23 32.58 -17.10
C ALA A 276 -0.12 31.93 -16.71
N LEU A 277 -0.10 30.69 -16.18
CA LEU A 277 -1.29 30.02 -15.66
C LEU A 277 -1.82 30.69 -14.38
N SER A 278 -0.93 31.09 -13.47
CA SER A 278 -1.29 31.81 -12.24
C SER A 278 -1.98 33.14 -12.55
N ASN A 279 -1.42 33.92 -13.47
CA ASN A 279 -2.01 35.19 -13.91
C ASN A 279 -3.39 35.01 -14.57
N LYS A 280 -3.59 33.95 -15.37
CA LYS A 280 -4.92 33.60 -15.92
C LYS A 280 -5.90 33.17 -14.82
N SER A 281 -5.45 32.41 -13.84
CA SER A 281 -6.27 32.00 -12.69
C SER A 281 -6.75 33.23 -11.89
N PHE A 282 -5.84 34.16 -11.61
CA PHE A 282 -6.16 35.42 -10.91
C PHE A 282 -7.16 36.28 -11.68
N GLN A 283 -7.00 36.42 -13.00
CA GLN A 283 -7.96 37.13 -13.85
C GLN A 283 -9.35 36.47 -13.86
N SER A 284 -9.41 35.14 -13.91
CA SER A 284 -10.67 34.36 -13.84
C SER A 284 -11.35 34.50 -12.46
N GLN A 285 -10.56 34.55 -11.39
CA GLN A 285 -11.04 34.75 -10.02
C GLN A 285 -11.61 36.18 -9.83
N GLU A 286 -10.96 37.20 -10.38
CA GLU A 286 -11.45 38.59 -10.34
C GLU A 286 -12.74 38.77 -11.15
N GLN A 287 -12.83 38.16 -12.35
CA GLN A 287 -14.09 38.13 -13.11
C GLN A 287 -15.23 37.44 -12.33
N SER A 288 -14.92 36.34 -11.64
CA SER A 288 -15.89 35.62 -10.79
C SER A 288 -16.34 36.47 -9.60
N ARG A 289 -15.43 37.24 -8.99
CA ARG A 289 -15.71 38.18 -7.90
C ARG A 289 -16.67 39.30 -8.35
N GLN A 290 -16.43 39.89 -9.52
CA GLN A 290 -17.29 40.92 -10.11
C GLN A 290 -18.68 40.38 -10.45
N ALA A 291 -18.78 39.15 -10.96
CA ALA A 291 -20.07 38.49 -11.21
C ALA A 291 -20.86 38.24 -9.91
N GLN A 292 -20.18 37.87 -8.81
CA GLN A 292 -20.82 37.75 -7.49
C GLN A 292 -21.30 39.09 -6.93
N GLU A 293 -20.52 40.17 -7.06
CA GLU A 293 -20.98 41.52 -6.66
C GLU A 293 -22.21 41.98 -7.44
N GLN A 294 -22.26 41.73 -8.75
CA GLN A 294 -23.41 42.08 -9.58
C GLN A 294 -24.64 41.21 -9.24
N THR A 295 -24.44 39.94 -8.90
CA THR A 295 -25.50 39.06 -8.39
C THR A 295 -26.06 39.58 -7.07
N CYS A 296 -25.20 39.95 -6.12
CA CYS A 296 -25.60 40.52 -4.82
C CYS A 296 -26.43 41.81 -4.99
N LYS A 297 -25.99 42.72 -5.86
CA LYS A 297 -26.74 43.95 -6.20
C LYS A 297 -28.13 43.64 -6.78
N SER A 298 -28.27 42.63 -7.63
CA SER A 298 -29.57 42.21 -8.17
C SER A 298 -30.49 41.58 -7.13
N GLN A 299 -29.93 40.85 -6.15
CA GLN A 299 -30.69 40.30 -5.02
C GLN A 299 -31.21 41.42 -4.10
N GLN A 300 -30.37 42.43 -3.82
CA GLN A 300 -30.76 43.58 -3.01
C GLN A 300 -31.89 44.40 -3.69
N GLN A 301 -31.78 44.68 -4.99
CA GLN A 301 -32.86 45.30 -5.76
C GLN A 301 -34.16 44.48 -5.74
N THR A 302 -34.06 43.14 -5.78
CA THR A 302 -35.23 42.25 -5.66
C THR A 302 -35.85 42.33 -4.27
N GLN A 303 -35.03 42.45 -3.22
CA GLN A 303 -35.48 42.62 -1.84
C GLN A 303 -36.22 43.96 -1.63
N ASP A 304 -35.73 45.05 -2.21
CA ASP A 304 -36.38 46.38 -2.13
C ASP A 304 -37.75 46.38 -2.85
N ILE A 305 -37.85 45.71 -4.01
CA ILE A 305 -39.11 45.52 -4.75
C ILE A 305 -40.09 44.68 -3.91
N LEU A 306 -39.62 43.62 -3.25
CA LEU A 306 -40.46 42.79 -2.37
C LEU A 306 -40.96 43.58 -1.14
N GLN A 307 -40.11 44.38 -0.49
CA GLN A 307 -40.52 45.26 0.61
C GLN A 307 -41.57 46.28 0.17
N THR A 308 -41.36 46.91 -1.00
CA THR A 308 -42.32 47.85 -1.60
C THR A 308 -43.67 47.18 -1.86
N THR A 309 -43.66 45.95 -2.38
CA THR A 309 -44.87 45.15 -2.64
C THR A 309 -45.60 44.80 -1.34
N VAL A 310 -44.87 44.43 -0.28
CA VAL A 310 -45.46 44.16 1.04
C VAL A 310 -46.09 45.42 1.65
N ALA A 311 -45.46 46.59 1.53
CA ALA A 311 -46.02 47.86 2.00
C ALA A 311 -47.32 48.25 1.26
N GLN A 312 -47.39 47.99 -0.05
CA GLN A 312 -48.61 48.16 -0.84
C GLN A 312 -49.72 47.20 -0.39
N LEU A 313 -49.41 45.92 -0.18
CA LEU A 313 -50.38 44.92 0.31
C LEU A 313 -50.91 45.24 1.72
N GLN A 314 -50.04 45.72 2.62
CA GLN A 314 -50.46 46.19 3.96
C GLN A 314 -51.39 47.41 3.88
N THR A 315 -51.14 48.32 2.94
CA THR A 315 -52.00 49.49 2.71
C THR A 315 -53.34 49.08 2.11
N LEU A 316 -53.35 48.19 1.12
CA LEU A 316 -54.58 47.63 0.55
C LEU A 316 -55.44 46.93 1.61
N SER A 317 -54.81 46.14 2.49
CA SER A 317 -55.47 45.46 3.62
C SER A 317 -56.09 46.46 4.61
N ARG A 318 -55.37 47.54 4.96
CA ARG A 318 -55.89 48.62 5.82
C ARG A 318 -57.11 49.30 5.21
N ASN A 319 -57.03 49.67 3.93
CA ASN A 319 -58.13 50.29 3.20
C ASN A 319 -59.35 49.35 3.11
N GLN A 320 -59.14 48.03 2.98
CA GLN A 320 -60.22 47.03 3.00
C GLN A 320 -60.87 46.90 4.38
N ALA A 321 -60.09 47.04 5.47
CA ALA A 321 -60.62 47.07 6.83
C ALA A 321 -61.45 48.34 7.11
N GLU A 322 -60.97 49.51 6.67
CA GLU A 322 -61.70 50.79 6.75
C GLU A 322 -63.01 50.76 5.93
N LEU A 323 -62.98 50.17 4.72
CA LEU A 323 -64.18 49.93 3.93
C LEU A 323 -65.17 48.99 4.66
N SER A 324 -64.67 47.93 5.30
CA SER A 324 -65.50 47.00 6.09
C SER A 324 -66.15 47.69 7.29
N GLN A 325 -65.42 48.53 8.02
CA GLN A 325 -65.97 49.35 9.11
C GLN A 325 -66.99 50.37 8.60
N THR A 326 -66.76 50.99 7.43
CA THR A 326 -67.71 51.89 6.79
C THR A 326 -69.01 51.17 6.42
N CYS A 327 -68.92 49.94 5.88
CA CYS A 327 -70.07 49.08 5.62
C CYS A 327 -70.81 48.67 6.91
N GLN A 328 -70.10 48.37 8.00
CA GLN A 328 -70.74 48.12 9.31
C GLN A 328 -71.45 49.36 9.87
N GLY A 329 -70.85 50.55 9.73
CA GLY A 329 -71.47 51.82 10.12
C GLY A 329 -72.74 52.10 9.31
N LEU A 330 -72.74 51.82 8.01
CA LEU A 330 -73.93 51.88 7.16
C LEU A 330 -75.00 50.85 7.58
N LEU A 331 -74.62 49.60 7.88
CA LEU A 331 -75.56 48.57 8.34
C LEU A 331 -76.21 48.94 9.68
N HIS A 332 -75.45 49.40 10.67
CA HIS A 332 -76.02 49.92 11.93
C HIS A 332 -76.85 51.20 11.71
N SER A 333 -76.53 52.04 10.72
CA SER A 333 -77.38 53.18 10.36
C SER A 333 -78.72 52.72 9.78
N ILE A 334 -78.72 51.68 8.96
CA ILE A 334 -79.92 51.04 8.40
C ILE A 334 -80.75 50.34 9.51
N GLU A 335 -80.11 49.67 10.48
CA GLU A 335 -80.80 49.13 11.65
C GLU A 335 -81.45 50.22 12.50
N ASN A 336 -80.74 51.33 12.78
CA ASN A 336 -81.30 52.45 13.52
C ASN A 336 -82.48 53.10 12.77
N ILE A 337 -82.40 53.23 11.45
CA ILE A 337 -83.54 53.68 10.62
C ILE A 337 -84.69 52.67 10.70
N SER A 338 -84.42 51.35 10.64
CA SER A 338 -85.44 50.30 10.80
C SER A 338 -86.13 50.38 12.17
N ILE A 339 -85.39 50.65 13.24
CA ILE A 339 -85.92 50.85 14.59
C ILE A 339 -86.81 52.11 14.63
N CYS A 340 -86.39 53.23 14.04
CA CYS A 340 -87.20 54.44 13.94
C CYS A 340 -88.48 54.23 13.10
N VAL A 341 -88.42 53.48 12.00
CA VAL A 341 -89.59 53.12 11.18
C VAL A 341 -90.53 52.17 11.93
N SER A 342 -90.01 51.28 12.77
CA SER A 342 -90.82 50.34 13.57
C SER A 342 -91.73 51.01 14.60
N GLN A 343 -91.47 52.28 14.94
CA GLN A 343 -92.35 53.11 15.78
C GLN A 343 -93.38 53.94 15.00
N PHE A 344 -93.40 53.89 13.66
CA PHE A 344 -94.14 54.87 12.84
C PHE A 344 -95.18 54.32 11.86
N THR A 345 -95.44 53.00 11.84
CA THR A 345 -96.49 52.39 11.00
C THR A 345 -97.55 51.67 11.81
N SER A 346 -98.38 52.45 12.52
CA SER A 346 -99.77 52.07 12.77
C SER A 346 -100.67 52.64 11.67
N ASN A 347 -101.79 51.96 11.40
CA ASN A 347 -102.82 52.24 10.41
C ASN A 347 -102.53 51.87 8.93
N ALA A 348 -103.54 51.20 8.34
CA ALA A 348 -103.86 51.07 6.92
C ALA A 348 -102.90 50.29 5.97
N ILE A 349 -103.37 49.53 4.97
CA ILE A 349 -104.60 48.71 4.74
C ILE A 349 -104.40 48.00 3.38
N SER A 350 -104.79 46.72 3.24
CA SER A 350 -105.39 46.05 2.03
C SER A 350 -104.69 46.13 0.64
N ASP A 351 -104.66 45.13 -0.25
CA ASP A 351 -104.90 43.67 -0.16
C ASP A 351 -104.42 42.97 -1.48
N THR A 352 -104.45 41.63 -1.48
CA THR A 352 -104.61 40.74 -2.68
C THR A 352 -103.55 40.65 -3.79
N ALA A 353 -103.07 39.40 -4.01
CA ALA A 353 -103.11 38.60 -5.26
C ALA A 353 -102.59 39.16 -6.63
N SER A 354 -102.10 38.36 -7.59
CA SER A 354 -101.57 36.97 -7.62
C SER A 354 -100.96 36.64 -9.01
N SER A 355 -100.27 35.50 -9.12
CA SER A 355 -99.96 34.71 -10.34
C SER A 355 -98.96 35.20 -11.43
N ASN A 356 -97.95 34.35 -11.66
CA ASN A 356 -97.27 33.92 -12.91
C ASN A 356 -97.23 34.81 -14.17
N SER A 357 -96.02 35.06 -14.71
CA SER A 357 -95.76 35.11 -16.18
C SER A 357 -94.28 34.91 -16.57
N LEU A 358 -94.07 34.62 -17.86
CA LEU A 358 -92.92 34.26 -18.71
C LEU A 358 -91.60 35.08 -18.50
N CYS A 359 -90.38 34.61 -18.85
CA CYS A 359 -89.82 34.27 -20.19
C CYS A 359 -89.84 35.48 -21.18
N THR A 360 -88.87 35.78 -22.04
CA THR A 360 -87.61 35.11 -22.49
C THR A 360 -86.70 36.10 -23.27
N THR A 361 -85.56 35.61 -23.83
CA THR A 361 -84.66 36.26 -24.84
C THR A 361 -83.70 37.35 -24.36
N SER A 362 -82.56 37.69 -25.01
CA SER A 362 -81.44 36.96 -25.66
C SER A 362 -80.86 37.75 -26.86
N SER A 363 -79.52 37.85 -26.97
CA SER A 363 -78.72 38.50 -28.06
C SER A 363 -78.91 40.02 -28.23
N GLY A 364 -77.93 40.86 -28.57
CA GLY A 364 -76.45 40.79 -28.80
C GLY A 364 -75.91 42.25 -28.90
N PRO A 365 -74.80 42.62 -29.59
CA PRO A 365 -73.66 41.86 -30.15
C PRO A 365 -72.27 42.54 -29.81
N VAL A 366 -71.22 42.27 -30.63
CA VAL A 366 -70.01 43.09 -31.02
C VAL A 366 -69.66 44.41 -30.26
N GLY A 367 -68.39 44.79 -29.98
CA GLY A 367 -67.07 44.14 -30.16
C GLY A 367 -65.88 45.06 -30.62
N SER A 368 -64.73 45.02 -29.92
CA SER A 368 -63.40 45.61 -30.28
C SER A 368 -63.29 47.15 -30.40
N PRO A 369 -62.10 47.78 -30.56
CA PRO A 369 -60.68 47.32 -30.41
C PRO A 369 -60.00 47.97 -29.15
N ILE A 370 -58.73 48.43 -28.95
CA ILE A 370 -57.50 48.75 -29.73
C ILE A 370 -56.19 48.38 -28.96
N ARG A 371 -55.11 48.25 -29.74
CA ARG A 371 -53.66 48.00 -29.51
C ARG A 371 -52.93 48.93 -28.50
N PRO A 372 -51.76 48.48 -27.98
CA PRO A 372 -50.49 48.97 -28.58
C PRO A 372 -49.50 47.85 -29.01
N GLY A 373 -48.36 48.25 -29.59
CA GLY A 373 -47.18 47.46 -29.96
C GLY A 373 -46.13 48.39 -30.60
N PRO A 374 -45.09 47.92 -31.32
CA PRO A 374 -44.61 46.54 -31.53
C PRO A 374 -43.06 46.41 -31.41
N ARG A 375 -42.47 45.32 -31.96
CA ARG A 375 -41.04 45.11 -32.36
C ARG A 375 -40.10 44.54 -31.27
N LYS A 376 -39.42 43.38 -31.44
CA LYS A 376 -38.26 42.96 -32.30
C LYS A 376 -36.95 42.94 -31.44
N LEU A 377 -35.95 42.05 -31.59
CA LEU A 377 -35.75 40.89 -32.50
C LEU A 377 -34.75 39.86 -31.92
N ASN A 378 -34.76 38.64 -32.49
CA ASN A 378 -33.72 37.60 -32.52
C ASN A 378 -33.51 36.71 -31.26
N ARG A 379 -33.11 35.42 -31.41
CA ARG A 379 -32.69 34.67 -32.62
C ARG A 379 -33.32 33.26 -32.68
N ARG A 380 -33.41 32.67 -33.89
CA ARG A 380 -33.85 31.27 -34.15
C ARG A 380 -32.87 30.26 -33.51
N VAL A 381 -33.26 29.00 -33.23
CA VAL A 381 -33.37 27.87 -34.21
C VAL A 381 -34.55 26.91 -33.87
N LYS A 382 -35.20 26.31 -34.89
CA LYS A 382 -36.19 25.19 -34.81
C LYS A 382 -35.44 23.84 -34.78
N GLY A 383 -35.86 22.75 -34.13
CA GLY A 383 -37.14 21.99 -34.21
C GLY A 383 -36.79 20.51 -34.50
N VAL A 384 -37.66 19.51 -34.76
CA VAL A 384 -39.14 19.33 -34.75
C VAL A 384 -39.39 17.83 -35.14
N TRP A 385 -40.34 17.02 -34.64
CA TRP A 385 -41.29 17.10 -33.51
C TRP A 385 -41.94 15.71 -33.23
N TYR A 386 -42.08 15.32 -31.94
CA TYR A 386 -43.16 14.50 -31.28
C TYR A 386 -43.71 13.13 -31.79
N GLU A 387 -43.92 12.25 -30.78
CA GLU A 387 -45.00 11.25 -30.47
C GLU A 387 -46.15 10.95 -31.46
N TYR A 388 -46.57 9.67 -31.59
CA TYR A 388 -47.74 9.07 -30.87
C TYR A 388 -48.01 7.57 -31.17
N ASP A 389 -48.92 6.93 -30.42
CA ASP A 389 -49.24 5.48 -30.41
C ASP A 389 -50.16 4.95 -31.55
N ASN A 390 -50.03 3.66 -31.92
CA ASN A 390 -51.02 2.58 -31.68
C ASN A 390 -50.78 1.29 -32.50
N MET A 391 -51.35 0.16 -32.04
CA MET A 391 -51.37 -1.17 -32.71
C MET A 391 -52.77 -1.44 -33.31
N PRO A 392 -52.92 -2.30 -34.35
CA PRO A 392 -53.25 -3.72 -34.09
C PRO A 392 -52.64 -4.76 -35.08
N ALA A 393 -52.88 -6.04 -34.82
CA ALA A 393 -52.48 -7.24 -35.59
C ALA A 393 -53.70 -7.82 -36.40
N PRO A 394 -53.76 -9.07 -36.98
CA PRO A 394 -52.88 -10.26 -36.85
C PRO A 394 -52.69 -11.14 -38.14
N SER A 395 -52.24 -12.41 -37.96
CA SER A 395 -52.29 -13.60 -38.86
C SER A 395 -51.21 -13.72 -39.98
N GLU A 396 -50.72 -14.90 -40.43
CA GLU A 396 -50.95 -16.31 -39.98
C GLU A 396 -49.83 -17.33 -40.36
N THR A 397 -49.68 -18.40 -39.55
CA THR A 397 -49.20 -19.83 -39.75
C THR A 397 -48.21 -20.27 -40.88
N SER A 398 -47.43 -21.37 -40.83
CA SER A 398 -46.90 -22.38 -39.83
C SER A 398 -45.78 -23.21 -40.55
N ARG A 399 -45.26 -24.43 -40.24
CA ARG A 399 -45.58 -25.67 -39.46
C ARG A 399 -44.24 -26.36 -39.02
N ARG A 400 -44.07 -26.90 -37.80
CA ARG A 400 -44.37 -28.26 -37.26
C ARG A 400 -43.44 -29.38 -37.79
N ARG A 401 -42.75 -30.20 -36.98
CA ARG A 401 -43.27 -31.28 -36.09
C ARG A 401 -42.20 -31.68 -35.01
N VAL A 402 -42.42 -31.49 -33.68
CA VAL A 402 -42.99 -32.43 -32.63
C VAL A 402 -41.94 -33.35 -31.99
N ASP A 403 -41.92 -33.68 -30.68
CA ASP A 403 -42.50 -33.18 -29.39
C ASP A 403 -41.80 -33.98 -28.25
N SER A 404 -41.77 -33.68 -26.94
CA SER A 404 -42.23 -32.55 -26.07
C SER A 404 -41.12 -32.32 -24.99
N GLY A 405 -41.27 -31.94 -23.70
CA GLY A 405 -42.38 -31.70 -22.75
C GLY A 405 -41.79 -31.58 -21.31
N SER A 406 -42.49 -31.19 -20.23
CA SER A 406 -43.89 -30.73 -20.07
C SER A 406 -44.02 -29.75 -18.86
N MET A 407 -44.62 -28.57 -19.11
CA MET A 407 -45.40 -27.68 -18.20
C MET A 407 -44.84 -27.13 -16.85
N LEU A 408 -45.26 -25.94 -16.33
CA LEU A 408 -45.61 -24.62 -16.91
C LEU A 408 -45.74 -23.53 -15.78
N THR A 409 -44.94 -22.45 -15.84
CA THR A 409 -45.12 -21.04 -15.36
C THR A 409 -45.90 -20.61 -14.07
N PRO A 410 -45.31 -19.72 -13.20
CA PRO A 410 -45.98 -19.04 -12.05
C PRO A 410 -45.96 -17.47 -12.06
N PRO A 411 -46.88 -16.77 -11.34
CA PRO A 411 -46.67 -15.35 -10.98
C PRO A 411 -47.21 -14.80 -9.62
N LYS A 412 -46.31 -14.17 -8.84
CA LYS A 412 -46.42 -12.88 -8.05
C LYS A 412 -47.34 -12.67 -6.80
N SER A 413 -46.78 -11.84 -5.89
CA SER A 413 -47.39 -10.91 -4.89
C SER A 413 -47.92 -11.44 -3.53
N PRO A 414 -47.45 -10.86 -2.39
CA PRO A 414 -48.02 -11.08 -1.05
C PRO A 414 -48.69 -9.82 -0.44
N THR A 415 -49.76 -9.98 0.35
CA THR A 415 -50.32 -8.93 1.24
C THR A 415 -51.08 -9.56 2.43
N MET A 416 -51.32 -8.80 3.50
CA MET A 416 -51.78 -9.27 4.84
C MET A 416 -53.30 -9.59 4.92
N TYR A 417 -53.69 -10.59 5.72
CA TYR A 417 -54.30 -10.42 7.07
C TYR A 417 -55.15 -11.62 7.57
N LYS A 418 -54.92 -12.06 8.82
CA LYS A 418 -55.92 -12.64 9.79
C LYS A 418 -56.67 -13.94 9.35
N HIS A 419 -57.38 -14.70 10.20
CA HIS A 419 -57.57 -14.73 11.67
C HIS A 419 -57.74 -16.19 12.14
N SER A 420 -57.50 -16.44 13.45
CA SER A 420 -58.13 -17.43 14.37
C SER A 420 -58.93 -18.64 13.84
N PHE A 421 -58.73 -19.82 14.46
CA PHE A 421 -59.78 -20.60 15.18
C PHE A 421 -59.08 -21.63 16.12
N LEU A 422 -59.09 -21.48 17.46
CA LEU A 422 -60.11 -21.84 18.46
C LEU A 422 -60.17 -23.35 18.77
N ALA A 423 -59.80 -23.73 20.01
CA ALA A 423 -59.87 -25.11 20.53
C ALA A 423 -61.19 -25.41 21.25
N VAL A 424 -61.57 -26.68 21.33
CA VAL A 424 -62.89 -27.12 21.84
C VAL A 424 -62.98 -27.12 23.37
N THR A 425 -64.20 -26.80 23.84
CA THR A 425 -64.71 -26.63 25.21
C THR A 425 -64.28 -27.64 26.28
N GLY A 426 -64.15 -27.15 27.53
CA GLY A 426 -64.14 -27.99 28.75
C GLY A 426 -64.36 -27.16 30.03
N SER A 427 -65.61 -27.01 30.47
CA SER A 427 -65.99 -26.05 31.53
C SER A 427 -65.99 -26.63 32.95
N ARG A 428 -65.53 -25.84 33.93
CA ARG A 428 -66.25 -25.65 35.23
C ARG A 428 -65.79 -24.41 36.00
N TRP A 429 -66.76 -23.67 36.55
CA TRP A 429 -66.57 -22.63 37.58
C TRP A 429 -66.24 -23.33 38.93
N LEU A 430 -65.69 -22.68 39.99
CA LEU A 430 -66.22 -21.49 40.66
C LEU A 430 -65.28 -21.00 41.82
N LYS A 431 -65.37 -19.69 42.16
CA LYS A 431 -64.89 -18.98 43.39
C LYS A 431 -63.38 -18.67 43.55
N MET A 432 -63.14 -17.58 44.32
CA MET A 432 -61.85 -17.06 44.86
C MET A 432 -60.78 -16.65 43.81
N ARG A 433 -60.46 -15.36 43.58
CA ARG A 433 -59.96 -14.36 44.55
C ARG A 433 -60.06 -12.92 43.98
N PHE A 434 -60.58 -11.98 44.75
CA PHE A 434 -60.75 -10.57 44.35
C PHE A 434 -59.49 -9.70 44.63
N LEU A 435 -58.29 -10.28 44.49
CA LEU A 435 -57.03 -9.70 45.01
C LEU A 435 -55.83 -9.97 44.09
N ALA A 436 -55.99 -9.73 42.77
CA ALA A 436 -54.96 -10.00 41.76
C ALA A 436 -54.79 -8.88 40.70
N THR A 437 -55.60 -7.83 40.75
CA THR A 437 -55.67 -6.78 39.70
C THR A 437 -54.70 -5.62 39.89
N PHE A 438 -54.08 -5.44 41.06
CA PHE A 438 -53.16 -4.32 41.31
C PHE A 438 -51.69 -4.62 40.97
N THR A 439 -51.29 -5.89 40.93
CA THR A 439 -49.90 -6.30 40.67
C THR A 439 -49.55 -6.37 39.18
N ALA A 440 -50.54 -6.45 38.29
CA ALA A 440 -50.33 -6.63 36.85
C ALA A 440 -49.78 -5.38 36.15
N PHE A 441 -49.98 -4.18 36.71
CA PHE A 441 -49.51 -2.92 36.11
C PHE A 441 -48.04 -2.57 36.43
N LEU A 442 -47.39 -3.34 37.32
CA LEU A 442 -45.99 -3.16 37.73
C LEU A 442 -45.03 -4.15 37.03
N LEU A 443 -45.56 -5.01 36.14
CA LEU A 443 -44.79 -6.03 35.40
C LEU A 443 -45.03 -5.96 33.88
N ALA A 444 -45.33 -4.76 33.36
CA ALA A 444 -45.05 -4.48 31.96
C ALA A 444 -43.54 -4.64 31.74
N PRO A 445 -43.06 -5.53 30.86
CA PRO A 445 -41.64 -5.60 30.56
C PRO A 445 -41.25 -4.26 29.94
N ALA A 446 -40.31 -3.54 30.58
CA ALA A 446 -39.77 -2.34 29.99
C ALA A 446 -39.25 -2.68 28.59
N ALA A 447 -39.77 -2.01 27.57
CA ALA A 447 -39.25 -2.15 26.21
C ALA A 447 -37.85 -1.55 26.21
N VAL A 448 -36.83 -2.39 26.44
CA VAL A 448 -35.42 -2.01 26.36
C VAL A 448 -35.07 -1.81 24.89
N PHE A 449 -35.47 -0.64 24.37
CA PHE A 449 -34.93 -0.12 23.12
C PHE A 449 -33.40 -0.07 23.26
N ALA A 450 -32.68 -0.69 22.32
CA ALA A 450 -31.22 -0.66 22.29
C ALA A 450 -30.75 0.81 22.29
N ALA A 451 -29.94 1.17 23.27
CA ALA A 451 -29.87 2.54 23.78
C ALA A 451 -28.84 3.36 23.01
N TRP A 452 -29.20 3.75 21.79
CA TRP A 452 -28.38 4.61 20.94
C TRP A 452 -27.79 5.79 21.70
N GLY A 453 -26.47 5.93 21.62
CA GLY A 453 -25.72 6.99 22.27
C GLY A 453 -24.33 6.53 22.67
N TYR A 454 -23.74 7.26 23.60
CA TYR A 454 -22.53 6.82 24.30
C TYR A 454 -22.57 7.15 25.78
N THR A 455 -21.77 6.42 26.55
CA THR A 455 -21.44 6.73 27.94
C THR A 455 -19.91 6.74 28.11
N ASP A 456 -19.42 7.26 29.22
CA ASP A 456 -17.99 7.30 29.55
C ASP A 456 -17.76 6.41 30.77
N ASP A 457 -16.99 5.31 30.63
CA ASP A 457 -16.65 4.42 31.75
C ASP A 457 -15.39 4.86 32.54
N GLY A 458 -15.02 6.13 32.37
CA GLY A 458 -13.78 6.74 32.85
C GLY A 458 -12.61 6.50 31.88
N LYS A 459 -12.48 5.28 31.35
CA LYS A 459 -11.35 4.85 30.49
C LYS A 459 -11.69 4.80 29.00
N ASN A 460 -12.95 4.56 28.67
CA ASN A 460 -13.43 4.38 27.31
C ASN A 460 -14.73 5.16 27.08
N TYR A 461 -14.95 5.58 25.85
CA TYR A 461 -16.31 5.85 25.37
C TYR A 461 -16.98 4.52 25.03
N VAL A 462 -18.10 4.21 25.67
CA VAL A 462 -18.91 3.01 25.44
C VAL A 462 -20.08 3.42 24.55
N ILE A 463 -20.07 2.99 23.29
CA ILE A 463 -20.94 3.48 22.22
C ILE A 463 -21.88 2.34 21.81
N ASP A 464 -23.20 2.57 21.88
CA ASP A 464 -24.22 1.64 21.38
C ASP A 464 -24.80 2.19 20.07
N THR A 465 -24.79 1.36 19.03
CA THR A 465 -25.31 1.66 17.69
C THR A 465 -26.84 1.64 17.61
N GLY A 466 -27.53 1.09 18.62
CA GLY A 466 -28.95 0.73 18.53
C GLY A 466 -29.20 -0.48 17.61
N ALA A 467 -28.15 -1.20 17.21
CA ALA A 467 -28.18 -2.28 16.22
C ALA A 467 -27.47 -3.56 16.71
N ASN A 468 -27.59 -3.86 18.01
CA ASN A 468 -26.91 -4.96 18.72
C ASN A 468 -25.37 -4.89 18.72
N LEU A 469 -24.74 -3.85 18.15
CA LEU A 469 -23.31 -3.61 18.23
C LEU A 469 -23.01 -2.52 19.29
N VAL A 470 -22.24 -2.89 20.31
CA VAL A 470 -21.72 -2.00 21.36
C VAL A 470 -20.20 -2.04 21.32
N VAL A 471 -19.55 -0.89 21.19
CA VAL A 471 -18.09 -0.76 21.07
C VAL A 471 -17.53 0.12 22.17
N LYS A 472 -16.43 -0.30 22.79
CA LYS A 472 -15.63 0.54 23.68
C LYS A 472 -14.43 1.09 22.93
N VAL A 473 -14.25 2.40 22.95
CA VAL A 473 -13.11 3.10 22.33
C VAL A 473 -12.27 3.75 23.42
N SER A 474 -10.99 3.39 23.49
CA SER A 474 -10.00 3.91 24.45
C SER A 474 -9.90 5.43 24.39
N LYS A 475 -10.04 6.11 25.54
CA LYS A 475 -9.83 7.57 25.65
C LYS A 475 -8.36 7.98 25.60
N THR A 476 -7.43 7.02 25.60
CA THR A 476 -5.98 7.26 25.57
C THR A 476 -5.42 7.23 24.15
N ASN A 477 -5.89 6.28 23.32
CA ASN A 477 -5.31 6.02 21.99
C ASN A 477 -6.32 5.61 20.89
N ALA A 478 -7.62 5.57 21.21
CA ALA A 478 -8.71 5.12 20.34
C ALA A 478 -8.61 3.68 19.77
N ASP A 479 -7.83 2.81 20.40
CA ASP A 479 -8.01 1.35 20.26
C ASP A 479 -9.47 0.98 20.57
N MET A 480 -10.06 0.06 19.80
CA MET A 480 -11.33 -0.56 20.18
C MET A 480 -11.05 -1.63 21.23
N THR A 481 -11.41 -1.38 22.49
CA THR A 481 -11.07 -2.22 23.65
C THR A 481 -12.11 -3.32 23.92
N SER A 482 -13.29 -3.22 23.33
CA SER A 482 -14.35 -4.23 23.32
C SER A 482 -15.24 -3.96 22.11
N ILE A 483 -15.64 -5.00 21.39
CA ILE A 483 -16.51 -4.97 20.21
C ILE A 483 -17.55 -6.07 20.42
N LYS A 484 -18.69 -5.73 21.02
CA LYS A 484 -19.74 -6.70 21.34
C LYS A 484 -20.87 -6.64 20.34
N TYR A 485 -21.08 -7.75 19.62
CA TYR A 485 -22.24 -7.94 18.75
C TYR A 485 -23.16 -9.00 19.35
N ARG A 486 -24.44 -8.64 19.54
CA ARG A 486 -25.46 -9.50 20.20
C ARG A 486 -24.99 -10.05 21.57
N GLY A 487 -24.20 -9.27 22.30
CA GLY A 487 -23.63 -9.60 23.61
C GLY A 487 -22.34 -10.42 23.59
N VAL A 488 -21.99 -11.05 22.47
CA VAL A 488 -20.73 -11.81 22.30
C VAL A 488 -19.58 -10.84 22.00
N GLU A 489 -18.41 -11.08 22.58
CA GLU A 489 -17.20 -10.27 22.41
C GLU A 489 -16.40 -10.69 21.18
N TYR A 490 -16.01 -9.74 20.33
CA TYR A 490 -15.26 -9.96 19.09
C TYR A 490 -13.91 -9.21 19.06
N ASN A 491 -13.53 -8.50 20.14
CA ASN A 491 -12.22 -7.89 20.27
C ASN A 491 -11.31 -8.63 21.27
N GLY A 492 -10.05 -8.81 20.87
CA GLY A 492 -8.93 -9.04 21.77
C GLY A 492 -8.19 -10.35 21.51
N GLN A 493 -6.85 -10.28 21.48
CA GLN A 493 -5.95 -11.44 21.52
C GLN A 493 -4.75 -11.11 22.40
N ASN A 494 -4.39 -11.96 23.36
CA ASN A 494 -3.15 -11.86 24.13
C ASN A 494 -2.86 -10.44 24.69
N GLY A 495 -3.89 -9.77 25.20
CA GLY A 495 -3.82 -8.40 25.73
C GLY A 495 -3.80 -7.27 24.69
N LYS A 496 -3.84 -7.58 23.39
CA LYS A 496 -3.84 -6.62 22.28
C LYS A 496 -5.24 -6.39 21.73
N ASN A 497 -5.57 -5.13 21.47
CA ASN A 497 -6.84 -4.67 20.91
C ASN A 497 -6.84 -4.58 19.38
N SER A 498 -8.00 -4.27 18.82
CA SER A 498 -8.17 -3.82 17.44
C SER A 498 -7.78 -2.33 17.32
N HIS A 499 -6.85 -2.01 16.41
CA HIS A 499 -6.16 -0.72 16.40
C HIS A 499 -5.49 -0.40 15.05
N VAL A 500 -4.99 0.84 14.93
CA VAL A 500 -4.01 1.19 13.89
C VAL A 500 -2.67 0.51 14.22
N GLU A 501 -2.00 -0.06 13.22
CA GLU A 501 -0.67 -0.67 13.28
C GLU A 501 -0.43 -1.78 14.32
N SER A 502 -0.12 -1.37 15.55
CA SER A 502 0.23 -2.19 16.73
C SER A 502 -0.29 -1.55 18.03
N GLY A 503 -1.17 -0.55 17.91
CA GLY A 503 -1.59 0.37 18.97
C GLY A 503 -0.94 1.74 18.79
N LEU A 504 -1.73 2.81 18.85
CA LEU A 504 -1.19 4.18 18.81
C LEU A 504 -0.62 4.57 20.18
N ALA A 505 0.41 5.43 20.15
CA ALA A 505 0.87 6.12 21.35
C ALA A 505 -0.24 7.02 21.94
N PRO A 506 -0.22 7.33 23.25
CA PRO A 506 -1.20 8.21 23.88
C PRO A 506 -1.32 9.56 23.19
N GLY A 507 -2.56 10.06 23.05
CA GLY A 507 -2.86 11.30 22.37
C GLY A 507 -4.23 11.87 22.75
N THR A 508 -4.76 12.78 21.94
CA THR A 508 -6.01 13.47 22.23
C THR A 508 -7.18 12.75 21.55
N VAL A 509 -7.94 11.96 22.32
CA VAL A 509 -9.20 11.35 21.88
C VAL A 509 -10.38 12.26 22.26
N THR A 510 -11.26 12.53 21.30
CA THR A 510 -12.45 13.36 21.44
C THR A 510 -13.67 12.67 20.86
N ILE A 511 -14.86 12.99 21.35
CA ILE A 511 -16.13 12.44 20.86
C ILE A 511 -17.13 13.57 20.58
N LYS A 512 -17.86 13.48 19.47
CA LYS A 512 -18.92 14.41 19.06
C LYS A 512 -20.11 13.62 18.51
N GLN A 513 -21.29 13.86 19.07
CA GLN A 513 -22.55 13.31 18.59
C GLN A 513 -23.29 14.35 17.72
N TYR A 514 -23.95 13.87 16.67
CA TYR A 514 -24.76 14.64 15.73
C TYR A 514 -26.18 14.05 15.71
N THR A 515 -27.17 14.92 15.49
CA THR A 515 -28.58 14.55 15.24
C THR A 515 -29.03 14.87 13.80
N SER A 516 -28.26 15.70 13.09
CA SER A 516 -28.45 16.07 11.68
C SER A 516 -27.12 15.92 10.94
N PRO A 517 -27.09 15.38 9.71
CA PRO A 517 -28.21 14.89 8.90
C PRO A 517 -28.78 13.55 9.38
N ALA A 518 -28.13 12.90 10.35
CA ALA A 518 -28.64 11.71 11.03
C ALA A 518 -28.02 11.58 12.43
N ASN A 519 -28.59 10.69 13.25
CA ASN A 519 -28.01 10.24 14.51
C ASN A 519 -26.68 9.51 14.27
N ILE A 520 -25.57 10.21 14.56
CA ILE A 520 -24.19 9.80 14.27
C ILE A 520 -23.28 10.13 15.46
N ILE A 521 -22.30 9.28 15.76
CA ILE A 521 -21.25 9.53 16.75
C ILE A 521 -19.90 9.45 16.03
N LYS A 522 -19.08 10.51 16.15
CA LYS A 522 -17.69 10.58 15.65
C LYS A 522 -16.73 10.57 16.84
N VAL A 523 -15.82 9.60 16.89
CA VAL A 523 -14.64 9.63 17.77
C VAL A 523 -13.44 10.01 16.93
N THR A 524 -12.71 11.06 17.32
CA THR A 524 -11.51 11.53 16.61
C THR A 524 -10.32 11.54 17.58
N MET A 525 -9.26 10.85 17.18
CA MET A 525 -7.98 10.71 17.87
C MET A 525 -6.89 11.46 17.11
N LYS A 526 -6.08 12.25 17.82
CA LYS A 526 -4.92 12.95 17.27
C LYS A 526 -3.65 12.55 18.03
N VAL A 527 -2.64 12.13 17.29
CA VAL A 527 -1.26 11.89 17.79
C VAL A 527 -0.29 12.42 16.75
N GLY A 528 0.58 13.36 17.14
CA GLY A 528 1.41 14.14 16.21
C GLY A 528 0.59 14.67 15.02
N THR A 529 0.95 14.24 13.81
CA THR A 529 0.31 14.64 12.55
C THR A 529 -0.73 13.64 12.02
N LEU A 530 -0.91 12.51 12.71
CA LEU A 530 -1.88 11.47 12.39
C LEU A 530 -3.24 11.79 13.04
N VAL A 531 -4.31 11.75 12.23
CA VAL A 531 -5.70 11.84 12.71
C VAL A 531 -6.42 10.54 12.39
N HIS A 532 -6.72 9.75 13.43
CA HIS A 532 -7.58 8.56 13.32
C HIS A 532 -9.02 8.95 13.65
N THR A 533 -10.01 8.40 12.95
CA THR A 533 -11.42 8.65 13.26
C THR A 533 -12.26 7.39 13.09
N LEU A 534 -13.12 7.14 14.07
CA LEU A 534 -14.13 6.08 14.07
C LEU A 534 -15.51 6.73 14.07
N ILE A 535 -16.41 6.26 13.21
CA ILE A 535 -17.78 6.76 13.10
C ILE A 535 -18.77 5.63 13.30
N PHE A 536 -19.85 5.92 14.02
CA PHE A 536 -20.96 5.04 14.33
C PHE A 536 -22.24 5.73 13.90
N ARG A 537 -23.20 5.00 13.32
CA ARG A 537 -24.47 5.54 12.82
C ARG A 537 -25.63 4.74 13.40
N TYR A 538 -26.68 5.42 13.84
CA TYR A 538 -27.85 4.77 14.44
C TYR A 538 -28.44 3.69 13.53
N GLY A 539 -28.84 2.55 14.11
CA GLY A 539 -29.47 1.44 13.41
C GLY A 539 -28.54 0.67 12.47
N ASN A 540 -27.22 0.93 12.50
CA ASN A 540 -26.23 0.26 11.66
C ASN A 540 -25.22 -0.51 12.54
N PRO A 541 -25.05 -1.84 12.38
CA PRO A 541 -24.06 -2.63 13.13
C PRO A 541 -22.65 -2.45 12.53
N ASN A 542 -22.23 -1.19 12.40
CA ASN A 542 -21.07 -0.75 11.63
C ASN A 542 -20.14 0.14 12.45
N VAL A 543 -18.83 0.01 12.21
CA VAL A 543 -17.82 1.04 12.54
C VAL A 543 -17.14 1.46 11.25
N TYR A 544 -17.27 2.74 10.89
CA TYR A 544 -16.58 3.33 9.75
C TYR A 544 -15.21 3.87 10.21
N ILE A 545 -14.15 3.38 9.58
CA ILE A 545 -12.77 3.50 10.02
C ILE A 545 -12.00 4.40 9.05
N PHE A 546 -11.38 5.45 9.59
CA PHE A 546 -10.62 6.44 8.82
C PHE A 546 -9.23 6.67 9.40
N MET A 547 -8.26 6.88 8.52
CA MET A 547 -6.89 7.26 8.90
C MET A 547 -6.39 8.39 7.98
N ASN A 548 -6.19 9.59 8.53
CA ASN A 548 -5.56 10.70 7.84
C ASN A 548 -4.11 10.85 8.28
N LYS A 549 -3.20 10.40 7.41
CA LYS A 549 -1.74 10.48 7.58
C LYS A 549 -1.21 11.65 6.75
N LYS A 550 -0.96 12.79 7.39
CA LYS A 550 -0.62 14.05 6.71
C LYS A 550 0.82 14.08 6.17
N ASP A 551 1.73 13.34 6.81
CA ASP A 551 3.14 13.23 6.44
C ASP A 551 3.72 11.88 6.89
N SER A 552 5.02 11.68 6.65
CA SER A 552 5.75 10.45 6.96
C SER A 552 6.08 10.24 8.46
N SER A 553 6.01 11.27 9.32
CA SER A 553 6.64 11.29 10.66
C SER A 553 6.16 10.22 11.64
N ILE A 554 4.95 9.67 11.45
CA ILE A 554 4.42 8.56 12.24
C ILE A 554 4.27 7.33 11.35
N THR A 555 5.07 6.29 11.61
CA THR A 555 5.06 5.02 10.86
C THR A 555 3.78 4.23 11.12
N VAL A 556 2.76 4.46 10.30
CA VAL A 556 1.54 3.66 10.19
C VAL A 556 1.21 3.39 8.72
N SER A 557 0.61 2.23 8.48
CA SER A 557 0.49 1.59 7.18
C SER A 557 -0.78 0.73 7.04
N ARG A 558 -1.44 0.37 8.15
CA ARG A 558 -2.63 -0.52 8.17
C ARG A 558 -3.59 -0.24 9.33
N TYR A 559 -4.82 -0.72 9.19
CA TYR A 559 -5.70 -1.02 10.32
C TYR A 559 -5.74 -2.54 10.56
N ILE A 560 -5.86 -2.97 11.82
CA ILE A 560 -6.00 -4.40 12.18
C ILE A 560 -7.09 -4.61 13.23
N LEU A 561 -8.03 -5.50 12.92
CA LEU A 561 -8.98 -6.08 13.87
C LEU A 561 -8.40 -7.36 14.45
N ARG A 562 -8.47 -7.51 15.78
CA ARG A 562 -8.01 -8.71 16.50
C ARG A 562 -9.18 -9.43 17.14
N ILE A 563 -9.47 -10.63 16.68
CA ILE A 563 -10.63 -11.42 17.11
C ILE A 563 -10.16 -12.52 18.07
N PRO A 564 -10.88 -12.78 19.18
CA PRO A 564 -10.58 -13.90 20.07
C PRO A 564 -10.63 -15.27 19.38
N GLY A 565 -9.78 -16.19 19.82
CA GLY A 565 -9.79 -17.59 19.37
C GLY A 565 -11.10 -18.32 19.69
N GLY A 566 -11.41 -19.37 18.93
CA GLY A 566 -12.57 -20.25 19.14
C GLY A 566 -13.92 -19.72 18.63
N ILE A 567 -14.06 -18.42 18.33
CA ILE A 567 -15.30 -17.82 17.79
C ILE A 567 -15.58 -18.28 16.34
N PHE A 568 -14.53 -18.37 15.54
CA PHE A 568 -14.56 -18.76 14.14
C PHE A 568 -13.71 -20.02 13.93
N LYS A 569 -14.10 -20.83 12.95
CA LYS A 569 -13.39 -22.05 12.53
C LYS A 569 -12.75 -21.82 11.16
N ASN A 570 -11.63 -22.48 10.92
CA ASN A 570 -11.02 -22.55 9.60
C ASN A 570 -11.59 -23.72 8.78
N ASN A 571 -11.49 -23.60 7.46
CA ASN A 571 -11.43 -24.72 6.54
C ASN A 571 -9.96 -24.94 6.16
N VAL A 572 -9.37 -26.05 6.62
CA VAL A 572 -7.95 -26.40 6.45
C VAL A 572 -7.50 -26.37 4.97
N ASN A 573 -8.41 -26.63 4.03
CA ASN A 573 -8.12 -26.67 2.61
C ASN A 573 -8.25 -25.30 1.91
N GLU A 574 -8.95 -24.33 2.52
CA GLU A 574 -9.33 -23.05 1.89
C GLU A 574 -8.75 -21.80 2.57
N ASP A 575 -8.59 -21.82 3.89
CA ASP A 575 -8.05 -20.70 4.67
C ASP A 575 -6.53 -20.82 4.77
N THR A 576 -5.82 -20.61 3.65
CA THR A 576 -4.35 -20.64 3.54
C THR A 576 -3.64 -19.56 4.36
N ASP A 577 -4.38 -18.56 4.83
CA ASP A 577 -3.98 -17.56 5.83
C ASP A 577 -4.02 -18.06 7.29
N TRP A 578 -4.58 -19.24 7.54
CA TRP A 578 -4.73 -19.82 8.87
C TRP A 578 -3.63 -20.86 9.16
N VAL A 579 -2.68 -20.48 10.01
CA VAL A 579 -1.59 -21.38 10.43
C VAL A 579 -2.13 -22.44 11.40
N PRO A 580 -2.00 -23.75 11.11
CA PRO A 580 -2.42 -24.81 12.03
C PRO A 580 -1.41 -25.00 13.17
N ASP A 581 -1.88 -25.53 14.30
CA ASP A 581 -1.02 -25.83 15.45
C ASP A 581 0.07 -26.86 15.07
N GLY A 582 1.28 -26.63 15.58
CA GLY A 582 2.47 -27.44 15.27
C GLY A 582 3.20 -27.07 13.97
N ALA A 583 2.66 -26.19 13.12
CA ALA A 583 3.37 -25.73 11.91
C ALA A 583 4.52 -24.76 12.27
N ALA A 584 5.75 -25.25 12.20
CA ALA A 584 6.96 -24.46 12.46
C ALA A 584 7.13 -23.34 11.40
N ALA A 585 7.81 -22.24 11.77
CA ALA A 585 8.19 -21.23 10.80
C ALA A 585 9.31 -21.75 9.90
N ILE A 586 9.16 -21.59 8.58
CA ILE A 586 10.14 -22.03 7.57
C ILE A 586 10.85 -20.85 6.88
N GLU A 587 10.25 -19.65 6.89
CA GLU A 587 10.86 -18.43 6.36
C GLU A 587 10.45 -17.20 7.17
N SER A 588 11.43 -16.36 7.52
CA SER A 588 11.29 -15.04 8.16
C SER A 588 10.35 -14.93 9.39
N GLY A 589 9.97 -16.04 10.01
CA GLY A 589 8.99 -16.07 11.09
C GLY A 589 7.54 -15.79 10.66
N ASP A 590 7.24 -15.72 9.37
CA ASP A 590 5.89 -15.42 8.86
C ASP A 590 5.38 -16.30 7.70
N ILE A 591 6.16 -17.30 7.31
CA ILE A 591 5.70 -18.45 6.51
C ILE A 591 5.89 -19.70 7.37
N ASN A 592 4.84 -20.52 7.50
CA ASN A 592 4.81 -21.71 8.34
C ASN A 592 4.63 -22.97 7.48
N GLY A 593 5.22 -24.09 7.91
CA GLY A 593 5.16 -25.37 7.21
C GLY A 593 4.90 -26.56 8.13
N LEU A 594 4.16 -27.55 7.63
CA LEU A 594 3.94 -28.84 8.29
C LEU A 594 3.64 -29.91 7.24
N ASN A 595 4.34 -31.05 7.30
CA ASN A 595 4.14 -32.21 6.41
C ASN A 595 4.16 -31.85 4.90
N GLY A 596 5.04 -30.93 4.52
CA GLY A 596 5.21 -30.44 3.13
C GLY A 596 4.22 -29.36 2.70
N GLN A 597 3.12 -29.15 3.43
CA GLN A 597 2.18 -28.05 3.17
C GLN A 597 2.59 -26.78 3.91
N THR A 598 2.19 -25.62 3.38
CA THR A 598 2.57 -24.29 3.87
C THR A 598 1.39 -23.33 4.00
N TRP A 599 1.51 -22.40 4.96
CA TRP A 599 0.52 -21.38 5.32
C TRP A 599 1.20 -20.05 5.65
N SER A 600 0.55 -18.94 5.35
CA SER A 600 1.03 -17.60 5.70
C SER A 600 -0.10 -16.58 5.64
N LYS A 601 -0.05 -15.55 6.49
CA LYS A 601 -0.89 -14.33 6.38
C LYS A 601 -0.89 -13.73 4.96
N HIS A 602 0.18 -13.92 4.19
CA HIS A 602 0.33 -13.42 2.82
C HIS A 602 -0.46 -14.23 1.78
N TYR A 603 -0.87 -15.46 2.11
CA TYR A 603 -1.50 -16.43 1.20
C TYR A 603 -3.01 -16.24 1.08
N SER A 604 -3.41 -15.00 0.75
CA SER A 604 -4.81 -14.60 0.52
C SER A 604 -5.32 -14.93 -0.89
N GLY A 605 -4.42 -15.27 -1.83
CA GLY A 605 -4.72 -15.46 -3.25
C GLY A 605 -5.76 -16.54 -3.56
N LYS A 606 -5.93 -17.57 -2.72
CA LYS A 606 -6.93 -18.62 -2.95
C LYS A 606 -8.38 -18.12 -2.81
N LYS A 607 -8.60 -17.22 -1.86
CA LYS A 607 -9.93 -16.88 -1.32
C LYS A 607 -10.41 -15.48 -1.69
N TYR A 608 -9.48 -14.56 -1.91
CA TYR A 608 -9.77 -13.14 -2.17
C TYR A 608 -9.03 -12.56 -3.39
N GLY A 609 -7.97 -13.22 -3.88
CA GLY A 609 -7.22 -12.75 -5.05
C GLY A 609 -6.50 -11.41 -4.82
N ARG A 610 -6.73 -10.47 -5.72
CA ARG A 610 -6.10 -9.13 -5.78
C ARG A 610 -7.03 -8.06 -5.20
N THR A 611 -6.51 -6.87 -4.93
CA THR A 611 -7.30 -5.71 -4.47
C THR A 611 -8.54 -5.41 -5.34
N ILE A 612 -8.49 -5.63 -6.65
CA ILE A 612 -9.64 -5.49 -7.56
C ILE A 612 -10.69 -6.60 -7.42
N ASP A 613 -10.31 -7.78 -6.94
CA ASP A 613 -11.17 -8.97 -6.92
C ASP A 613 -12.08 -9.06 -5.67
N TYR A 614 -11.78 -8.33 -4.59
CA TYR A 614 -12.59 -8.33 -3.34
C TYR A 614 -13.05 -6.94 -2.87
N ASP A 615 -14.27 -6.90 -2.33
CA ASP A 615 -14.85 -5.75 -1.60
C ASP A 615 -14.67 -5.86 -0.09
N TYR A 616 -14.46 -7.06 0.45
CA TYR A 616 -14.38 -7.30 1.89
C TYR A 616 -13.59 -8.56 2.21
N VAL A 617 -13.08 -8.62 3.44
CA VAL A 617 -12.56 -9.84 4.07
C VAL A 617 -13.32 -10.12 5.36
N GLY A 618 -13.40 -11.37 5.79
CA GLY A 618 -14.11 -11.68 7.04
C GLY A 618 -14.08 -13.13 7.48
N TYR A 619 -14.87 -13.40 8.51
CA TYR A 619 -15.15 -14.73 9.05
C TYR A 619 -16.63 -14.87 9.39
N THR A 620 -17.15 -16.09 9.29
CA THR A 620 -18.58 -16.41 9.45
C THR A 620 -18.75 -17.65 10.31
N ASN A 621 -19.83 -17.68 11.10
CA ASN A 621 -20.38 -18.89 11.71
C ASN A 621 -21.92 -18.84 11.63
N ALA A 622 -22.60 -19.87 12.16
CA ALA A 622 -24.07 -19.98 12.08
C ALA A 622 -24.85 -18.83 12.76
N ASN A 623 -24.19 -18.00 13.59
CA ASN A 623 -24.82 -16.91 14.34
C ASN A 623 -24.44 -15.52 13.83
N VAL A 624 -23.27 -15.37 13.18
CA VAL A 624 -22.69 -14.06 12.83
C VAL A 624 -21.82 -14.13 11.58
N GLY A 625 -21.89 -13.10 10.73
CA GLY A 625 -20.82 -12.75 9.80
C GLY A 625 -20.14 -11.46 10.25
N MET A 626 -18.80 -11.49 10.41
CA MET A 626 -17.97 -10.34 10.78
C MET A 626 -17.03 -10.01 9.63
N TYR A 627 -17.17 -8.82 9.07
CA TYR A 627 -16.47 -8.40 7.87
C TYR A 627 -15.74 -7.08 8.07
N LEU A 628 -14.55 -6.96 7.49
CA LEU A 628 -13.90 -5.70 7.20
C LEU A 628 -14.07 -5.43 5.71
N ILE A 629 -15.00 -4.52 5.39
CA ILE A 629 -15.25 -4.04 4.04
C ILE A 629 -14.13 -3.07 3.68
N ARG A 630 -13.49 -3.33 2.54
CA ARG A 630 -12.35 -2.59 2.01
C ARG A 630 -12.80 -1.16 1.69
N SER A 631 -11.95 -0.21 2.06
CA SER A 631 -12.08 1.18 1.61
C SER A 631 -11.88 1.29 0.08
N ASP A 632 -12.11 2.47 -0.51
CA ASP A 632 -11.90 2.69 -1.96
C ASP A 632 -10.46 2.41 -2.44
N HIS A 633 -9.50 2.40 -1.51
CA HIS A 633 -8.07 2.28 -1.73
C HIS A 633 -7.44 3.46 -2.47
N GLU A 634 -8.05 4.66 -2.40
CA GLU A 634 -7.55 5.83 -3.13
C GLU A 634 -6.17 6.30 -2.68
N LYS A 635 -5.86 6.24 -1.37
CA LYS A 635 -4.52 6.45 -0.79
C LYS A 635 -3.77 5.14 -0.54
N ALA A 636 -4.33 4.00 -0.96
CA ALA A 636 -3.59 2.75 -0.86
C ALA A 636 -2.45 2.70 -1.88
N SER A 637 -1.62 1.66 -1.80
CA SER A 637 -0.44 1.44 -2.65
C SER A 637 -0.56 0.12 -3.43
N GLY A 638 0.09 0.04 -4.58
CA GLY A 638 0.22 -1.20 -5.39
C GLY A 638 -0.82 -1.37 -6.50
N GLY A 639 -1.80 -0.48 -6.63
CA GLY A 639 -2.80 -0.52 -7.69
C GLY A 639 -3.82 -1.68 -7.61
N PRO A 640 -4.58 -1.93 -8.69
CA PRO A 640 -5.67 -2.92 -8.70
C PRO A 640 -5.20 -4.36 -8.45
N PHE A 641 -3.97 -4.70 -8.87
CA PHE A 641 -3.48 -6.07 -8.91
C PHE A 641 -2.65 -6.48 -7.68
N PHE A 642 -2.53 -5.58 -6.70
CA PHE A 642 -1.80 -5.85 -5.47
C PHE A 642 -2.40 -7.03 -4.69
N ARG A 643 -1.52 -7.76 -4.00
CA ARG A 643 -1.83 -8.92 -3.15
C ARG A 643 -1.14 -8.68 -1.80
N SER A 644 -1.82 -8.96 -0.69
CA SER A 644 -1.31 -8.57 0.63
C SER A 644 -1.90 -9.41 1.76
N LEU A 645 -1.37 -9.18 2.97
CA LEU A 645 -1.85 -9.78 4.22
C LEU A 645 -3.16 -9.14 4.71
N ILE A 646 -4.27 -9.57 4.12
CA ILE A 646 -5.63 -9.05 4.41
C ILE A 646 -6.35 -9.84 5.52
N ARG A 647 -5.87 -11.05 5.83
CA ARG A 647 -6.27 -11.85 7.00
C ARG A 647 -5.08 -12.61 7.59
N ARG A 648 -5.26 -13.15 8.78
CA ARG A 648 -4.39 -14.16 9.41
C ARG A 648 -5.24 -15.02 10.35
N GLY A 649 -4.95 -16.31 10.44
CA GLY A 649 -5.60 -17.23 11.36
C GLY A 649 -4.61 -18.09 12.16
N GLY A 650 -5.10 -18.67 13.25
CA GLY A 650 -4.36 -19.58 14.14
C GLY A 650 -5.06 -19.77 15.49
N SER A 651 -4.53 -20.64 16.34
CA SER A 651 -5.07 -20.91 17.69
C SER A 651 -5.11 -19.69 18.61
N GLY A 652 -4.17 -18.75 18.43
CA GLY A 652 -4.16 -17.45 19.12
C GLY A 652 -5.30 -16.48 18.75
N GLY A 653 -6.10 -16.81 17.74
CA GLY A 653 -7.21 -16.00 17.24
C GLY A 653 -6.97 -15.43 15.82
N PRO A 654 -8.04 -15.13 15.06
CA PRO A 654 -7.90 -14.55 13.73
C PRO A 654 -7.78 -13.02 13.73
N ASP A 655 -6.98 -12.50 12.79
CA ASP A 655 -6.88 -11.07 12.48
C ASP A 655 -7.56 -10.76 11.12
N LEU A 656 -8.11 -9.56 10.97
CA LEU A 656 -8.49 -8.94 9.68
C LEU A 656 -7.72 -7.62 9.50
N TYR A 657 -7.31 -7.30 8.28
CA TYR A 657 -6.52 -6.11 7.98
C TYR A 657 -7.13 -5.28 6.84
N ASP A 658 -7.00 -3.95 6.91
CA ASP A 658 -7.01 -3.10 5.71
C ASP A 658 -5.61 -2.49 5.57
N ILE A 659 -4.99 -2.69 4.40
CA ILE A 659 -3.58 -2.35 4.14
C ILE A 659 -3.55 -1.11 3.25
N TYR A 660 -2.96 -0.02 3.75
CA TYR A 660 -2.88 1.26 3.06
C TYR A 660 -1.51 1.44 2.38
N HIS A 661 -0.43 0.93 2.97
CA HIS A 661 0.86 0.86 2.32
C HIS A 661 1.61 -0.38 2.79
N TYR A 662 2.12 -1.18 1.86
CA TYR A 662 3.04 -2.26 2.19
C TYR A 662 3.94 -2.51 0.98
N ASN A 663 5.23 -2.26 1.12
CA ASN A 663 6.20 -2.24 0.02
C ASN A 663 6.60 -3.64 -0.50
N MET A 664 5.81 -4.67 -0.21
CA MET A 664 6.19 -6.06 -0.41
C MET A 664 5.94 -6.51 -1.86
N GLY A 665 7.02 -6.54 -2.63
CA GLY A 665 7.04 -6.90 -4.05
C GLY A 665 6.66 -5.76 -5.01
N HIS A 666 6.68 -4.51 -4.56
CA HIS A 666 6.39 -3.37 -5.44
C HIS A 666 7.17 -2.10 -5.09
N THR A 667 7.29 -1.18 -6.05
CA THR A 667 7.90 0.15 -5.86
C THR A 667 6.88 1.30 -5.76
N ASP A 668 5.58 1.01 -5.68
CA ASP A 668 4.57 2.07 -5.58
C ASP A 668 4.64 2.82 -4.24
N ILE A 669 4.47 4.14 -4.30
CA ILE A 669 4.72 5.03 -3.17
C ILE A 669 3.56 5.07 -2.18
N MET A 670 3.88 5.26 -0.91
CA MET A 670 2.91 5.64 0.11
C MET A 670 2.23 6.98 -0.25
N ARG A 671 0.91 6.97 -0.36
CA ARG A 671 0.11 8.18 -0.60
C ARG A 671 -0.36 8.77 0.74
N LEU A 672 -0.41 10.10 0.80
CA LEU A 672 -0.73 10.85 2.03
C LEU A 672 -2.15 11.42 2.00
N GLY A 673 -2.66 11.77 3.19
CA GLY A 673 -4.01 12.27 3.43
C GLY A 673 -4.93 11.23 4.07
N LEU A 674 -6.24 11.44 3.91
CA LEU A 674 -7.31 10.60 4.44
C LEU A 674 -7.50 9.32 3.59
N GLN A 675 -7.35 8.15 4.21
CA GLN A 675 -7.85 6.87 3.70
C GLN A 675 -9.10 6.46 4.49
N GLY A 676 -10.10 5.90 3.80
CA GLY A 676 -11.34 5.37 4.37
C GLY A 676 -12.60 5.90 3.67
N PRO A 677 -13.80 5.44 4.07
CA PRO A 677 -14.03 4.50 5.16
C PRO A 677 -13.68 3.06 4.77
N SER A 678 -12.89 2.38 5.61
CA SER A 678 -13.02 0.92 5.75
C SER A 678 -14.20 0.66 6.70
N VAL A 679 -14.94 -0.43 6.55
CA VAL A 679 -16.13 -0.67 7.40
C VAL A 679 -16.05 -2.01 8.09
N LEU A 680 -15.88 -2.00 9.41
CA LEU A 680 -16.23 -3.17 10.22
C LEU A 680 -17.76 -3.28 10.22
N HIS A 681 -18.28 -4.39 9.70
CA HIS A 681 -19.71 -4.64 9.55
C HIS A 681 -20.06 -6.02 10.09
N PHE A 682 -21.07 -6.07 10.97
CA PHE A 682 -21.64 -7.32 11.47
C PHE A 682 -22.99 -7.63 10.83
N THR A 683 -23.26 -8.93 10.70
CA THR A 683 -24.49 -9.48 10.11
C THR A 683 -25.00 -10.66 10.94
N ASP A 684 -26.32 -10.84 10.95
CA ASP A 684 -26.95 -11.97 11.60
C ASP A 684 -26.77 -13.27 10.80
N ASN A 685 -26.68 -14.39 11.52
CA ASN A 685 -26.77 -15.76 10.98
C ASN A 685 -25.73 -16.10 9.89
N GLY A 686 -24.59 -15.40 9.87
CA GLY A 686 -23.54 -15.61 8.86
C GLY A 686 -23.84 -15.01 7.48
N ALA A 687 -24.86 -14.15 7.35
CA ALA A 687 -25.27 -13.58 6.07
C ALA A 687 -24.17 -12.75 5.39
N ALA A 688 -24.27 -12.60 4.07
CA ALA A 688 -23.32 -11.78 3.29
C ALA A 688 -23.43 -10.29 3.67
N PRO A 689 -22.32 -9.52 3.61
CA PRO A 689 -22.31 -8.11 3.95
C PRO A 689 -23.15 -7.27 2.97
N ASN A 690 -23.74 -6.18 3.46
CA ASN A 690 -24.57 -5.29 2.65
C ASN A 690 -23.75 -4.66 1.50
N ASN A 691 -24.07 -5.02 0.25
CA ASN A 691 -23.30 -4.57 -0.92
C ASN A 691 -23.39 -3.07 -1.22
N ASN A 692 -24.29 -2.33 -0.57
CA ASN A 692 -24.31 -0.86 -0.59
C ASN A 692 -23.24 -0.21 0.30
N LEU A 693 -22.47 -1.00 1.08
CA LEU A 693 -21.29 -0.55 1.81
C LEU A 693 -19.99 -0.71 1.00
N PHE A 694 -20.02 -1.45 -0.11
CA PHE A 694 -18.84 -1.72 -0.93
C PHE A 694 -18.40 -0.44 -1.64
N ALA A 695 -17.10 -0.12 -1.63
CA ALA A 695 -16.60 1.20 -2.06
C ALA A 695 -17.05 1.62 -3.48
N ARG A 696 -17.13 0.67 -4.42
CA ARG A 696 -17.61 0.91 -5.80
C ARG A 696 -19.10 1.22 -5.94
N LYS A 697 -19.89 1.02 -4.88
CA LYS A 697 -21.35 1.25 -4.84
C LYS A 697 -21.77 2.30 -3.81
N ALA A 698 -21.01 2.44 -2.72
CA ALA A 698 -21.45 3.15 -1.54
C ALA A 698 -21.72 4.65 -1.76
N ASP A 699 -22.79 5.13 -1.13
CA ASP A 699 -23.03 6.56 -0.95
C ASP A 699 -22.52 7.01 0.42
N TRP A 700 -21.58 7.94 0.37
CA TRP A 700 -20.91 8.54 1.51
C TRP A 700 -21.28 10.02 1.70
N GLY A 701 -22.23 10.59 0.95
CA GLY A 701 -22.62 12.01 1.06
C GLY A 701 -23.12 12.43 2.45
N TRP A 702 -23.60 11.49 3.25
CA TRP A 702 -23.95 11.71 4.66
C TRP A 702 -22.74 11.99 5.57
N LEU A 703 -21.50 11.83 5.08
CA LEU A 703 -20.27 12.23 5.77
C LEU A 703 -19.92 13.70 5.56
N ASP A 704 -20.48 14.35 4.53
CA ASP A 704 -20.02 15.66 4.04
C ASP A 704 -20.12 16.78 5.10
N SER A 705 -21.06 16.66 6.03
CA SER A 705 -21.28 17.58 7.15
C SER A 705 -20.58 17.19 8.46
N LEU A 706 -19.81 16.09 8.50
CA LEU A 706 -19.26 15.53 9.74
C LEU A 706 -17.88 16.05 10.12
N GLU A 707 -17.35 17.07 9.43
CA GLU A 707 -16.07 17.72 9.74
C GLU A 707 -14.91 16.69 9.86
N ILE A 708 -14.80 15.78 8.89
CA ILE A 708 -13.72 14.78 8.84
C ILE A 708 -12.49 15.45 8.21
N ASP A 709 -11.38 15.49 8.95
CA ASP A 709 -10.13 16.10 8.50
C ASP A 709 -9.63 15.37 7.24
N GLY A 710 -9.46 16.11 6.14
CA GLY A 710 -9.08 15.57 4.82
C GLY A 710 -10.22 15.02 3.96
N TRP A 711 -11.49 15.08 4.39
CA TRP A 711 -12.60 14.58 3.58
C TRP A 711 -12.89 15.47 2.37
N VAL A 712 -13.02 14.83 1.20
CA VAL A 712 -13.43 15.47 -0.04
C VAL A 712 -14.79 14.88 -0.44
N PRO A 713 -15.87 15.67 -0.41
CA PRO A 713 -17.22 15.24 -0.77
C PRO A 713 -17.31 14.95 -2.27
N ALA A 714 -18.34 14.20 -2.68
CA ALA A 714 -18.57 13.86 -4.09
C ALA A 714 -18.66 15.10 -5.01
N SER A 715 -19.23 16.20 -4.51
CA SER A 715 -19.33 17.48 -5.22
C SER A 715 -17.99 18.18 -5.50
N ARG A 716 -16.91 17.82 -4.79
CA ARG A 716 -15.55 18.33 -5.02
C ARG A 716 -14.64 17.31 -5.72
N ARG A 717 -15.18 16.18 -6.16
CA ARG A 717 -14.50 15.14 -6.96
C ARG A 717 -14.90 15.27 -8.43
N GLY A 718 -14.10 14.69 -9.33
CA GLY A 718 -14.37 14.59 -10.76
C GLY A 718 -14.51 13.14 -11.22
N ALA A 719 -14.44 12.95 -12.53
CA ALA A 719 -14.48 11.64 -13.17
C ALA A 719 -13.67 11.62 -14.48
N VAL A 720 -13.41 10.41 -14.99
CA VAL A 720 -12.95 10.17 -16.37
C VAL A 720 -13.82 9.11 -17.02
N ALA A 721 -14.13 9.27 -18.31
CA ALA A 721 -14.88 8.29 -19.08
C ALA A 721 -14.31 8.15 -20.50
N GLY A 722 -14.32 6.94 -21.05
CA GLY A 722 -13.87 6.64 -22.39
C GLY A 722 -14.94 5.94 -23.24
N VAL A 723 -14.97 6.27 -24.53
CA VAL A 723 -15.91 5.67 -25.52
C VAL A 723 -15.67 4.17 -25.69
N GLY A 724 -14.44 3.70 -25.56
CA GLY A 724 -14.11 2.28 -25.62
C GLY A 724 -12.60 2.00 -25.62
N LEU A 725 -12.26 0.74 -25.86
CA LEU A 725 -10.92 0.28 -26.17
C LEU A 725 -10.92 -0.40 -27.56
N ALA A 726 -9.86 -0.23 -28.33
CA ALA A 726 -9.63 -0.88 -29.62
C ALA A 726 -8.38 -1.77 -29.55
N ASN A 727 -8.27 -2.72 -30.48
CA ASN A 727 -7.25 -3.79 -30.45
C ASN A 727 -7.32 -4.69 -29.19
N MET A 728 -8.52 -4.88 -28.63
CA MET A 728 -8.74 -5.81 -27.53
C MET A 728 -8.57 -7.26 -27.99
N LYS A 729 -7.92 -8.08 -27.16
CA LYS A 729 -7.75 -9.53 -27.35
C LYS A 729 -8.86 -10.31 -26.62
N SER A 730 -9.48 -11.26 -27.30
CA SER A 730 -10.50 -12.15 -26.73
C SER A 730 -9.93 -13.02 -25.60
N GLY A 731 -10.70 -13.24 -24.54
CA GLY A 731 -10.32 -14.07 -23.39
C GLY A 731 -9.62 -13.34 -22.24
N PHE A 732 -9.22 -12.07 -22.44
CA PHE A 732 -8.55 -11.27 -21.41
C PHE A 732 -9.50 -10.23 -20.79
N GLN A 733 -9.39 -10.04 -19.47
CA GLN A 733 -9.97 -8.89 -18.78
C GLN A 733 -9.17 -7.63 -19.14
N TYR A 734 -9.86 -6.51 -19.37
CA TYR A 734 -9.20 -5.21 -19.49
C TYR A 734 -9.55 -4.32 -18.30
N VAL A 735 -8.57 -3.56 -17.81
CA VAL A 735 -8.71 -2.63 -16.67
C VAL A 735 -8.17 -1.28 -17.09
N VAL A 736 -8.85 -0.20 -16.73
CA VAL A 736 -8.32 1.16 -16.84
C VAL A 736 -8.01 1.66 -15.45
N GLY A 737 -6.74 1.99 -15.20
CA GLY A 737 -6.25 2.53 -13.94
C GLY A 737 -5.88 4.01 -14.06
N LEU A 738 -6.05 4.74 -12.97
CA LEU A 738 -5.45 6.05 -12.72
C LEU A 738 -4.43 5.94 -11.60
N LYS A 739 -3.28 6.59 -11.77
CA LYS A 739 -2.21 6.63 -10.77
C LYS A 739 -1.57 8.01 -10.71
N SER A 740 -1.46 8.57 -9.51
CA SER A 740 -0.66 9.75 -9.20
C SER A 740 0.05 9.58 -7.86
N ALA A 741 0.84 10.57 -7.45
CA ALA A 741 1.39 10.63 -6.09
C ALA A 741 0.32 10.92 -5.02
N GLN A 742 -0.86 11.40 -5.43
CA GLN A 742 -1.94 11.79 -4.51
C GLN A 742 -3.03 10.72 -4.37
N ALA A 743 -3.35 9.99 -5.44
CA ALA A 743 -4.35 8.93 -5.39
C ALA A 743 -4.17 7.86 -6.49
N GLN A 744 -4.87 6.74 -6.34
CA GLN A 744 -5.02 5.68 -7.34
C GLN A 744 -6.51 5.28 -7.48
N TYR A 745 -6.94 4.90 -8.68
CA TYR A 745 -8.31 4.43 -8.95
C TYR A 745 -8.31 3.43 -10.11
N TRP A 746 -9.37 2.65 -10.30
CA TRP A 746 -9.51 1.75 -11.45
C TRP A 746 -10.96 1.39 -11.77
N THR A 747 -11.18 0.89 -12.99
CA THR A 747 -12.44 0.28 -13.44
C THR A 747 -12.16 -0.86 -14.43
N ILE A 748 -13.08 -1.82 -14.55
CA ILE A 748 -13.00 -2.88 -15.57
C ILE A 748 -13.61 -2.33 -16.87
N ALA A 749 -12.94 -2.53 -18.00
CA ALA A 749 -13.39 -2.10 -19.31
C ALA A 749 -13.82 -3.30 -20.18
N THR A 750 -15.08 -3.28 -20.62
CA THR A 750 -15.69 -4.26 -21.52
C THR A 750 -16.28 -3.61 -22.78
N GLY A 751 -15.94 -2.34 -23.00
CA GLY A 751 -16.56 -1.42 -23.95
C GLY A 751 -16.30 0.01 -23.47
N ALA A 752 -17.30 0.88 -23.53
CA ALA A 752 -17.26 2.17 -22.85
C ALA A 752 -17.01 1.99 -21.34
N TRP A 753 -16.20 2.86 -20.75
CA TRP A 753 -15.71 2.72 -19.37
C TRP A 753 -15.73 4.06 -18.64
N ARG A 754 -15.82 4.02 -17.30
CA ARG A 754 -15.86 5.21 -16.44
C ARG A 754 -15.25 4.95 -15.07
N ILE A 755 -14.57 5.97 -14.54
CA ILE A 755 -14.05 6.04 -13.18
C ILE A 755 -14.61 7.32 -12.55
N ASP A 756 -15.42 7.16 -11.50
CA ASP A 756 -16.13 8.24 -10.80
C ASP A 756 -15.48 8.58 -9.45
N LYS A 757 -15.90 9.71 -8.85
CA LYS A 757 -15.49 10.15 -7.50
C LYS A 757 -13.95 10.33 -7.36
N VAL A 758 -13.26 10.63 -8.45
CA VAL A 758 -11.79 10.81 -8.50
C VAL A 758 -11.40 12.17 -7.89
N LEU A 759 -10.35 12.21 -7.06
CA LEU A 759 -9.81 13.48 -6.54
C LEU A 759 -9.28 14.36 -7.70
N PRO A 760 -9.52 15.68 -7.72
CA PRO A 760 -8.97 16.56 -8.76
C PRO A 760 -7.44 16.56 -8.79
N GLY A 761 -6.85 16.69 -9.99
CA GLY A 761 -5.41 16.65 -10.22
C GLY A 761 -5.04 15.87 -11.49
N ASP A 762 -3.74 15.76 -11.76
CA ASP A 762 -3.19 15.01 -12.89
C ASP A 762 -2.85 13.56 -12.52
N TYR A 763 -3.16 12.64 -13.43
CA TYR A 763 -2.94 11.20 -13.29
C TYR A 763 -2.29 10.63 -14.54
N THR A 764 -1.42 9.64 -14.33
CA THR A 764 -1.12 8.63 -15.36
C THR A 764 -2.37 7.76 -15.51
N LEU A 765 -2.90 7.69 -16.72
CA LEU A 765 -3.95 6.75 -17.13
C LEU A 765 -3.29 5.60 -17.88
N THR A 766 -3.48 4.39 -17.37
CA THR A 766 -2.95 3.15 -17.94
C THR A 766 -4.09 2.18 -18.24
N VAL A 767 -4.05 1.57 -19.43
CA VAL A 767 -4.93 0.45 -19.80
C VAL A 767 -4.12 -0.83 -19.69
N TYR A 768 -4.70 -1.82 -19.02
CA TYR A 768 -4.11 -3.14 -18.81
C TYR A 768 -4.89 -4.21 -19.58
N LYS A 769 -4.18 -5.17 -20.18
CA LYS A 769 -4.72 -6.46 -20.64
C LYS A 769 -4.25 -7.52 -19.66
N GLY A 770 -5.16 -8.18 -18.96
CA GLY A 770 -4.81 -8.96 -17.78
C GLY A 770 -4.25 -8.03 -16.71
N GLU A 771 -2.95 -8.17 -16.45
CA GLU A 771 -2.15 -7.29 -15.60
C GLU A 771 -1.05 -6.53 -16.40
N LEU A 772 -0.93 -6.73 -17.73
CA LEU A 772 0.07 -6.05 -18.59
C LEU A 772 -0.39 -4.68 -19.09
N GLU A 773 0.47 -3.68 -18.93
CA GLU A 773 0.36 -2.30 -19.43
C GLU A 773 0.39 -2.25 -20.98
N VAL A 774 -0.76 -2.05 -21.62
CA VAL A 774 -0.91 -2.00 -23.10
C VAL A 774 -1.28 -0.62 -23.66
N HIS A 775 -1.49 0.38 -22.80
CA HIS A 775 -1.51 1.80 -23.18
C HIS A 775 -1.21 2.67 -21.95
N THR A 776 -0.43 3.73 -22.11
CA THR A 776 -0.21 4.74 -21.05
C THR A 776 -0.32 6.16 -21.62
N SER A 777 -0.97 7.05 -20.87
CA SER A 777 -1.15 8.47 -21.19
C SER A 777 -1.37 9.28 -19.91
N THR A 778 -1.54 10.60 -20.00
CA THR A 778 -1.93 11.45 -18.86
C THR A 778 -3.41 11.86 -18.94
N VAL A 779 -4.01 12.25 -17.80
CA VAL A 779 -5.33 12.88 -17.73
C VAL A 779 -5.44 13.82 -16.54
N THR A 780 -5.95 15.03 -16.78
CA THR A 780 -6.31 16.01 -15.75
C THR A 780 -7.76 15.82 -15.34
N ILE A 781 -8.04 15.80 -14.03
CA ILE A 781 -9.37 15.64 -13.45
C ILE A 781 -9.74 16.94 -12.71
N THR A 782 -10.93 17.48 -13.01
CA THR A 782 -11.46 18.70 -12.38
C THR A 782 -12.68 18.39 -11.52
N ALA A 783 -12.85 19.08 -10.39
CA ALA A 783 -14.06 18.95 -9.56
C ALA A 783 -15.34 19.21 -10.37
N GLY A 784 -16.36 18.36 -10.19
CA GLY A 784 -17.63 18.39 -10.93
C GLY A 784 -17.55 18.03 -12.42
N GLY A 785 -16.34 17.87 -12.99
CA GLY A 785 -16.13 17.58 -14.40
C GLY A 785 -15.97 16.09 -14.71
N THR A 786 -16.26 15.71 -15.96
CA THR A 786 -15.82 14.43 -16.54
C THR A 786 -14.78 14.70 -17.62
N ALA A 787 -13.56 14.21 -17.44
CA ALA A 787 -12.57 14.16 -18.51
C ALA A 787 -12.99 13.07 -19.52
N THR A 788 -13.21 13.44 -20.78
CA THR A 788 -13.62 12.48 -21.83
C THR A 788 -12.41 11.98 -22.61
N ARG A 789 -12.41 10.69 -22.93
CA ARG A 789 -11.45 10.04 -23.83
C ARG A 789 -12.18 9.40 -25.02
N ASN A 790 -11.64 9.61 -26.21
CA ASN A 790 -12.01 8.84 -27.39
C ASN A 790 -11.58 7.37 -27.19
N THR A 791 -11.96 6.48 -28.12
CA THR A 791 -11.51 5.09 -28.10
C THR A 791 -9.99 5.01 -28.02
N ILE A 792 -9.47 4.35 -26.98
CA ILE A 792 -8.03 4.13 -26.80
C ILE A 792 -7.63 2.86 -27.55
N THR A 793 -6.62 2.94 -28.42
CA THR A 793 -6.09 1.75 -29.10
C THR A 793 -4.98 1.15 -28.26
N CYS A 794 -5.11 -0.12 -27.88
CA CYS A 794 -4.09 -0.85 -27.15
C CYS A 794 -2.92 -1.20 -28.09
N SER A 795 -1.69 -1.08 -27.59
CA SER A 795 -0.45 -1.52 -28.22
C SER A 795 0.05 -2.75 -27.46
N ASP A 796 -0.13 -3.94 -28.05
CA ASP A 796 0.09 -5.22 -27.37
C ASP A 796 1.42 -5.84 -27.86
N PRO A 797 2.36 -6.26 -26.98
CA PRO A 797 3.55 -6.99 -27.43
C PRO A 797 3.22 -8.26 -28.23
N ALA A 798 2.02 -8.83 -28.04
CA ALA A 798 1.52 -9.94 -28.84
C ALA A 798 1.21 -9.59 -30.31
N ASP A 799 1.05 -8.30 -30.67
CA ASP A 799 0.83 -7.82 -32.04
C ASP A 799 2.04 -8.03 -32.96
N THR A 800 3.23 -8.14 -32.39
CA THR A 800 4.44 -8.39 -33.18
C THR A 800 4.46 -9.84 -33.66
N ALA A 801 4.63 -10.04 -34.97
CA ALA A 801 4.82 -11.35 -35.56
C ALA A 801 6.12 -12.00 -35.03
N VAL A 802 6.06 -13.30 -34.73
CA VAL A 802 7.12 -14.05 -34.05
C VAL A 802 7.41 -15.36 -34.77
N ILE A 803 8.63 -15.85 -34.61
CA ILE A 803 9.06 -17.20 -35.01
C ILE A 803 8.45 -18.24 -34.03
N TRP A 804 8.48 -17.94 -32.74
CA TRP A 804 7.83 -18.72 -31.68
C TRP A 804 7.57 -17.87 -30.43
N ARG A 805 6.66 -18.33 -29.56
CA ARG A 805 6.33 -17.75 -28.25
C ARG A 805 6.06 -18.84 -27.22
N ILE A 806 6.45 -18.60 -25.97
CA ILE A 806 6.11 -19.36 -24.77
C ILE A 806 5.30 -18.43 -23.85
N GLY A 807 4.12 -18.88 -23.42
CA GLY A 807 3.19 -18.05 -22.64
C GLY A 807 2.40 -17.03 -23.47
N ASP A 808 1.62 -16.21 -22.79
CA ASP A 808 0.87 -15.09 -23.35
C ASP A 808 1.30 -13.80 -22.66
N TRP A 809 1.46 -12.71 -23.42
CA TRP A 809 1.80 -11.39 -22.88
C TRP A 809 0.62 -10.81 -22.08
N ASP A 810 0.37 -11.25 -20.85
CA ASP A 810 -0.78 -10.83 -20.02
C ASP A 810 -0.42 -10.25 -18.65
N GLY A 811 0.87 -10.12 -18.35
CA GLY A 811 1.40 -9.50 -17.14
C GLY A 811 1.37 -10.44 -15.95
N THR A 812 1.22 -11.74 -16.20
CA THR A 812 1.15 -12.79 -15.17
C THR A 812 1.87 -14.05 -15.65
N PRO A 813 2.41 -14.90 -14.75
CA PRO A 813 3.03 -16.17 -15.11
C PRO A 813 1.99 -17.26 -15.51
N LYS A 814 0.81 -16.90 -16.02
CA LYS A 814 -0.31 -17.82 -16.23
C LYS A 814 -0.01 -18.93 -17.24
N GLY A 815 -0.44 -20.14 -16.93
CA GLY A 815 -0.28 -21.30 -17.82
C GLY A 815 1.12 -21.90 -17.85
N PHE A 816 2.12 -21.25 -17.24
CA PHE A 816 3.43 -21.84 -16.96
C PHE A 816 3.36 -22.92 -15.88
N LEU A 817 4.45 -23.66 -15.69
CA LEU A 817 4.59 -24.64 -14.62
C LEU A 817 4.26 -24.01 -13.27
N ASN A 818 3.46 -24.72 -12.46
CA ASN A 818 2.86 -24.26 -11.19
C ASN A 818 1.80 -23.13 -11.30
N PHE A 819 1.56 -22.56 -12.47
CA PHE A 819 0.59 -21.47 -12.72
C PHE A 819 -0.54 -21.83 -13.71
N GLY A 820 -0.71 -23.11 -14.02
CA GLY A 820 -1.86 -23.62 -14.80
C GLY A 820 -3.19 -23.62 -14.05
N ASP A 821 -3.16 -23.67 -12.71
CA ASP A 821 -4.37 -23.69 -11.87
C ASP A 821 -5.02 -22.29 -11.77
N THR A 822 -6.33 -22.27 -11.53
CA THR A 822 -7.08 -21.05 -11.21
C THR A 822 -7.88 -21.27 -9.91
N PRO A 823 -7.57 -20.56 -8.80
CA PRO A 823 -6.45 -19.63 -8.62
C PRO A 823 -5.07 -20.30 -8.73
N MET A 824 -4.04 -19.50 -9.04
CA MET A 824 -2.67 -20.00 -9.23
C MET A 824 -2.02 -20.39 -7.89
N LYS A 825 -1.50 -21.62 -7.77
CA LYS A 825 -0.96 -22.16 -6.50
C LYS A 825 0.03 -21.23 -5.78
N PRO A 826 1.07 -20.64 -6.41
CA PRO A 826 2.04 -19.79 -5.72
C PRO A 826 1.49 -18.44 -5.23
N THR A 827 0.22 -18.11 -5.48
CA THR A 827 -0.46 -16.98 -4.82
C THR A 827 -1.02 -17.33 -3.43
N TYR A 828 -0.97 -18.62 -3.04
CA TYR A 828 -1.51 -19.12 -1.77
C TYR A 828 -0.72 -20.27 -1.12
N MET A 829 0.47 -20.58 -1.60
CA MET A 829 1.42 -21.48 -0.93
C MET A 829 2.87 -21.09 -1.26
N HIS A 830 3.81 -21.52 -0.43
CA HIS A 830 5.23 -21.27 -0.62
C HIS A 830 5.78 -22.02 -1.84
N PRO A 831 6.78 -21.48 -2.57
CA PRO A 831 7.50 -22.23 -3.60
C PRO A 831 8.09 -23.58 -3.15
N SER A 832 8.33 -23.81 -1.85
CA SER A 832 8.77 -25.11 -1.33
C SER A 832 7.65 -26.11 -1.00
N ASP A 833 6.39 -25.78 -1.30
CA ASP A 833 5.23 -26.61 -0.92
C ASP A 833 5.15 -27.87 -1.78
N SER A 834 4.95 -29.04 -1.13
CA SER A 834 4.95 -30.34 -1.82
C SER A 834 3.74 -30.57 -2.75
N ARG A 835 2.77 -29.65 -2.78
CA ARG A 835 1.63 -29.63 -3.73
C ARG A 835 1.99 -28.96 -5.07
N LEU A 836 3.21 -28.42 -5.20
CA LEU A 836 3.78 -27.88 -6.43
C LEU A 836 4.58 -28.96 -7.18
N ALA A 837 4.68 -28.82 -8.50
CA ALA A 837 5.67 -29.55 -9.29
C ALA A 837 7.08 -28.98 -9.02
N LYS A 838 8.10 -29.82 -9.17
CA LYS A 838 9.51 -29.39 -9.08
C LYS A 838 9.78 -28.24 -10.04
N TRP A 839 10.38 -27.16 -9.53
CA TRP A 839 10.71 -25.97 -10.31
C TRP A 839 11.84 -26.19 -11.33
N ASP A 840 12.75 -27.12 -11.04
CA ASP A 840 13.70 -27.65 -12.02
C ASP A 840 12.97 -28.63 -12.95
N ALA A 841 12.54 -28.12 -14.09
CA ALA A 841 11.82 -28.84 -15.12
C ALA A 841 12.75 -29.11 -16.32
N GLY A 842 12.55 -30.29 -16.94
CA GLY A 842 13.31 -30.70 -18.11
C GLY A 842 13.17 -29.74 -19.29
N ASN A 843 14.20 -29.73 -20.13
CA ASN A 843 14.37 -28.82 -21.28
C ASN A 843 13.09 -28.57 -22.09
N TYR A 844 12.81 -27.30 -22.37
CA TYR A 844 11.70 -26.90 -23.21
C TYR A 844 12.02 -27.11 -24.69
N ILE A 845 11.08 -27.64 -25.48
CA ILE A 845 11.24 -27.83 -26.93
C ILE A 845 10.14 -27.06 -27.65
N ILE A 846 10.50 -26.01 -28.38
CA ILE A 846 9.56 -25.22 -29.21
C ILE A 846 8.86 -26.14 -30.22
N GLY A 847 7.53 -26.07 -30.24
CA GLY A 847 6.68 -26.90 -31.10
C GLY A 847 6.29 -28.27 -30.51
N THR A 848 6.84 -28.65 -29.35
CA THR A 848 6.54 -29.94 -28.69
C THR A 848 6.08 -29.76 -27.24
N SER A 849 6.76 -28.90 -26.47
CA SER A 849 6.39 -28.59 -25.09
C SER A 849 5.19 -27.64 -25.03
N THR A 850 4.28 -27.86 -24.07
CA THR A 850 3.26 -26.87 -23.70
C THR A 850 3.85 -25.81 -22.77
N ALA A 851 3.25 -24.61 -22.68
CA ALA A 851 3.71 -23.55 -21.77
C ALA A 851 3.89 -24.03 -20.31
N SER A 852 3.03 -24.96 -19.87
CA SER A 852 3.09 -25.59 -18.55
C SER A 852 4.34 -26.43 -18.26
N GLY A 853 5.20 -26.65 -19.27
CA GLY A 853 6.52 -27.26 -19.11
C GLY A 853 7.65 -26.26 -18.84
N PHE A 854 7.44 -24.95 -19.02
CA PHE A 854 8.43 -23.91 -18.70
C PHE A 854 8.23 -23.42 -17.26
N PRO A 855 9.30 -23.23 -16.46
CA PRO A 855 9.20 -22.74 -15.08
C PRO A 855 8.65 -21.31 -15.01
N GLY A 856 7.48 -21.10 -14.39
CA GLY A 856 6.88 -19.76 -14.26
C GLY A 856 7.68 -18.81 -13.34
N TYR A 857 8.35 -19.38 -12.34
CA TYR A 857 9.37 -18.71 -11.53
C TYR A 857 10.73 -19.41 -11.73
N MET A 858 11.81 -18.64 -11.80
CA MET A 858 13.18 -19.15 -11.83
C MET A 858 14.04 -18.45 -10.78
N TRP A 859 14.87 -19.18 -10.05
CA TRP A 859 15.83 -18.64 -9.07
C TRP A 859 17.25 -19.14 -9.34
N LYS A 860 18.23 -18.29 -8.99
CA LYS A 860 19.66 -18.54 -9.14
C LYS A 860 20.13 -19.85 -8.51
N ASP A 861 19.54 -20.24 -7.39
CA ASP A 861 19.94 -21.41 -6.59
C ASP A 861 19.02 -22.64 -6.73
N ILE A 862 17.92 -22.57 -7.50
CA ILE A 862 16.87 -23.62 -7.52
C ILE A 862 16.74 -24.32 -8.88
N ASN A 863 16.67 -23.56 -9.97
CA ASN A 863 16.31 -24.05 -11.31
C ASN A 863 16.89 -23.14 -12.42
N ASN A 864 18.09 -22.63 -12.17
CA ASN A 864 18.81 -21.72 -13.06
C ASN A 864 19.31 -22.43 -14.33
N ASP A 865 19.79 -21.67 -15.32
CA ASP A 865 20.39 -22.21 -16.55
C ASP A 865 19.46 -23.12 -17.40
N HIS A 866 18.15 -22.89 -17.33
CA HIS A 866 17.13 -23.67 -18.07
C HIS A 866 17.30 -23.53 -19.60
N LEU A 867 17.12 -24.66 -20.30
CA LEU A 867 17.40 -24.77 -21.74
C LEU A 867 16.14 -24.83 -22.59
N VAL A 868 16.09 -23.99 -23.61
CA VAL A 868 15.04 -23.94 -24.64
C VAL A 868 15.64 -24.35 -25.99
N TYR A 869 15.11 -25.42 -26.57
CA TYR A 869 15.52 -26.00 -27.83
C TYR A 869 14.56 -25.56 -28.94
N PHE A 870 15.09 -25.04 -30.04
CA PHE A 870 14.30 -24.62 -31.19
C PHE A 870 15.03 -24.91 -32.51
N ARG A 871 14.28 -24.96 -33.61
CA ARG A 871 14.85 -25.05 -34.96
C ARG A 871 14.56 -23.76 -35.73
N LEU A 872 15.44 -23.47 -36.69
CA LEU A 872 15.29 -22.37 -37.63
C LEU A 872 15.29 -22.92 -39.05
N THR A 873 14.60 -22.24 -39.97
CA THR A 873 14.67 -22.46 -41.41
C THR A 873 15.89 -21.76 -42.02
N ASP A 874 16.30 -22.12 -43.23
CA ASP A 874 17.47 -21.51 -43.89
C ASP A 874 17.34 -19.97 -44.01
N ALA A 875 16.13 -19.47 -44.29
CA ALA A 875 15.82 -18.04 -44.35
C ALA A 875 15.90 -17.32 -42.99
N GLN A 876 15.83 -18.05 -41.87
CA GLN A 876 16.03 -17.52 -40.52
C GLN A 876 17.50 -17.67 -40.07
N LEU A 877 18.19 -18.75 -40.45
CA LEU A 877 19.63 -18.94 -40.21
C LEU A 877 20.49 -17.88 -40.91
N ALA A 878 20.05 -17.39 -42.07
CA ALA A 878 20.68 -16.30 -42.80
C ALA A 878 20.52 -14.90 -42.16
N LYS A 879 19.81 -14.79 -41.02
CA LYS A 879 19.47 -13.53 -40.36
C LYS A 879 19.79 -13.54 -38.87
N GLY A 880 19.91 -12.35 -38.27
CA GLY A 880 19.79 -12.23 -36.82
C GLY A 880 18.35 -12.40 -36.34
N ALA A 881 18.16 -12.32 -35.03
CA ALA A 881 16.84 -12.34 -34.40
C ALA A 881 16.83 -11.45 -33.15
N LYS A 882 15.64 -11.16 -32.62
CA LYS A 882 15.49 -10.60 -31.28
C LYS A 882 14.72 -11.57 -30.40
N ILE A 883 15.20 -11.82 -29.18
CA ILE A 883 14.41 -12.45 -28.13
C ILE A 883 13.91 -11.38 -27.15
N ARG A 884 12.64 -11.47 -26.77
CA ARG A 884 12.05 -10.70 -25.67
C ARG A 884 11.70 -11.65 -24.52
N ILE A 885 12.10 -11.29 -23.30
CA ILE A 885 11.73 -11.99 -22.06
C ILE A 885 10.95 -11.00 -21.18
N GLY A 886 9.66 -11.24 -21.04
CA GLY A 886 8.79 -10.53 -20.10
C GLY A 886 9.00 -11.06 -18.69
N VAL A 887 9.22 -10.14 -17.75
CA VAL A 887 9.40 -10.41 -16.32
C VAL A 887 8.41 -9.56 -15.53
N THR A 888 7.47 -10.20 -14.85
CA THR A 888 6.47 -9.50 -14.03
C THR A 888 7.08 -8.96 -12.74
N GLU A 889 7.95 -9.76 -12.10
CA GLU A 889 8.66 -9.44 -10.86
C GLU A 889 10.10 -9.99 -10.88
N GLY A 890 11.05 -9.25 -10.31
CA GLY A 890 12.48 -9.56 -10.27
C GLY A 890 13.06 -9.42 -8.86
N MET A 891 12.89 -10.45 -8.05
CA MET A 891 13.24 -10.46 -6.63
C MET A 891 14.75 -10.38 -6.41
N ALA A 892 15.18 -9.55 -5.45
CA ALA A 892 16.59 -9.27 -5.14
C ALA A 892 17.43 -8.82 -6.36
N GLY A 893 16.82 -8.03 -7.25
CA GLY A 893 17.45 -7.56 -8.49
C GLY A 893 17.72 -8.67 -9.51
N GLY A 894 17.00 -9.79 -9.38
CA GLY A 894 17.01 -10.89 -10.33
C GLY A 894 16.51 -10.42 -11.71
N ARG A 895 17.29 -10.71 -12.74
CA ARG A 895 16.92 -10.48 -14.14
C ARG A 895 17.50 -11.58 -15.05
N PRO A 896 16.88 -11.85 -16.21
CA PRO A 896 17.40 -12.80 -17.17
C PRO A 896 18.73 -12.36 -17.79
N SER A 897 19.56 -13.36 -18.10
CA SER A 897 20.67 -13.33 -19.04
C SER A 897 20.49 -14.50 -20.01
N ILE A 898 21.02 -14.40 -21.23
CA ILE A 898 20.89 -15.48 -22.22
C ILE A 898 22.20 -15.79 -22.93
N SER A 899 22.33 -17.04 -23.37
CA SER A 899 23.33 -17.47 -24.35
C SER A 899 22.69 -18.41 -25.39
N VAL A 900 23.17 -18.38 -26.63
CA VAL A 900 22.81 -19.35 -27.68
C VAL A 900 24.08 -19.99 -28.21
N GLY A 901 24.19 -21.31 -28.06
CA GLY A 901 25.44 -22.03 -28.36
C GLY A 901 26.62 -21.46 -27.57
N SER A 902 27.65 -20.99 -28.26
CA SER A 902 28.81 -20.32 -27.68
C SER A 902 28.66 -18.80 -27.53
N TRP A 903 27.63 -18.18 -28.14
CA TRP A 903 27.39 -16.74 -28.04
C TRP A 903 26.64 -16.40 -26.74
N SER A 904 27.10 -15.38 -26.02
CA SER A 904 26.43 -14.86 -24.83
C SER A 904 26.00 -13.41 -25.04
N ALA A 905 24.80 -13.06 -24.57
CA ALA A 905 24.32 -11.69 -24.65
C ALA A 905 25.01 -10.77 -23.62
N PRO A 906 25.09 -9.45 -23.89
CA PRO A 906 25.46 -8.47 -22.87
C PRO A 906 24.54 -8.53 -21.65
N LEU A 907 25.12 -8.43 -20.45
CA LEU A 907 24.37 -8.55 -19.20
C LEU A 907 23.39 -7.37 -19.04
N GLN A 908 22.13 -7.69 -18.77
CA GLN A 908 21.11 -6.68 -18.52
C GLN A 908 21.27 -6.06 -17.12
N GLY A 909 21.19 -4.74 -17.06
CA GLY A 909 21.08 -3.99 -15.81
C GLY A 909 19.74 -4.25 -15.11
N ASP A 910 19.72 -4.02 -13.79
CA ASP A 910 18.49 -4.00 -13.00
C ASP A 910 17.53 -2.92 -13.51
N LYS A 911 16.23 -3.14 -13.35
CA LYS A 911 15.14 -2.28 -13.83
C LYS A 911 14.27 -1.72 -12.69
N GLY A 912 14.70 -1.91 -11.45
CA GLY A 912 14.12 -1.26 -10.27
C GLY A 912 12.84 -1.93 -9.80
N GLN A 913 12.96 -3.19 -9.35
CA GLN A 913 11.88 -3.91 -8.66
C GLN A 913 11.88 -3.60 -7.15
N GLY A 914 10.97 -4.22 -6.38
CA GLY A 914 10.92 -4.04 -4.93
C GLY A 914 12.04 -4.80 -4.20
N ASP A 915 12.76 -4.13 -3.30
CA ASP A 915 13.88 -4.72 -2.54
C ASP A 915 13.46 -5.62 -1.35
N THR A 916 12.20 -6.04 -1.34
CA THR A 916 11.58 -6.95 -0.38
C THR A 916 11.36 -8.33 -1.00
N ARG A 917 11.13 -9.37 -0.18
CA ARG A 917 10.56 -10.64 -0.64
C ARG A 917 9.27 -10.44 -1.45
N SER A 918 9.08 -11.25 -2.49
CA SER A 918 7.88 -11.24 -3.35
C SER A 918 7.46 -12.65 -3.76
N LEU A 919 8.32 -13.39 -4.46
CA LEU A 919 8.02 -14.71 -5.01
C LEU A 919 7.66 -15.76 -3.95
N THR A 920 8.12 -15.60 -2.70
CA THR A 920 7.80 -16.51 -1.58
C THR A 920 6.49 -16.14 -0.85
N VAL A 921 5.95 -14.94 -1.07
CA VAL A 921 4.87 -14.32 -0.27
C VAL A 921 3.59 -14.04 -1.08
N GLY A 922 3.25 -14.94 -2.00
CA GLY A 922 1.93 -14.93 -2.65
C GLY A 922 1.76 -13.95 -3.81
N THR A 923 2.83 -13.28 -4.27
CA THR A 923 2.77 -12.32 -5.38
C THR A 923 3.81 -12.59 -6.47
N TYR A 924 3.40 -12.33 -7.72
CA TYR A 924 4.24 -12.25 -8.91
C TYR A 924 4.26 -10.83 -9.51
N ARG A 925 3.52 -9.89 -8.92
CA ARG A 925 3.20 -8.58 -9.53
C ARG A 925 4.19 -7.51 -9.05
N GLY A 926 5.23 -7.30 -9.85
CA GLY A 926 6.18 -6.18 -9.73
C GLY A 926 5.86 -5.08 -10.74
N ASN A 927 6.88 -4.58 -11.44
CA ASN A 927 6.79 -3.46 -12.37
C ASN A 927 6.65 -3.82 -13.87
N ASN A 928 6.55 -5.11 -14.25
CA ASN A 928 6.45 -5.60 -15.64
C ASN A 928 7.52 -5.03 -16.60
N TYR A 929 8.65 -5.73 -16.77
CA TYR A 929 9.70 -5.33 -17.70
C TYR A 929 9.94 -6.34 -18.84
N ILE A 930 10.13 -5.83 -20.06
CA ILE A 930 10.50 -6.63 -21.24
C ILE A 930 12.00 -6.47 -21.49
N TYR A 931 12.77 -7.52 -21.20
CA TYR A 931 14.20 -7.58 -21.54
C TYR A 931 14.37 -8.01 -22.99
N GLU A 932 15.03 -7.18 -23.80
CA GLU A 932 15.29 -7.45 -25.22
C GLU A 932 16.76 -7.85 -25.46
N TYR A 933 16.97 -8.86 -26.30
CA TYR A 933 18.29 -9.38 -26.66
C TYR A 933 18.36 -9.56 -28.18
N ASN A 934 19.26 -8.80 -28.84
CA ASN A 934 19.54 -8.98 -30.26
C ASN A 934 20.62 -10.05 -30.43
N ILE A 935 20.35 -11.05 -31.27
CA ILE A 935 21.19 -12.22 -31.49
C ILE A 935 21.70 -12.20 -32.94
N PRO A 936 23.02 -12.24 -33.19
CA PRO A 936 23.58 -12.19 -34.55
C PRO A 936 23.43 -13.53 -35.28
N ALA A 937 23.40 -13.51 -36.61
CA ALA A 937 23.34 -14.73 -37.43
C ALA A 937 24.52 -15.70 -37.17
N SER A 938 25.66 -15.18 -36.73
CA SER A 938 26.85 -15.95 -36.34
C SER A 938 26.72 -16.72 -35.02
N ALA A 939 25.65 -16.51 -34.25
CA ALA A 939 25.35 -17.31 -33.06
C ALA A 939 24.64 -18.64 -33.38
N TRP A 940 24.11 -18.81 -34.60
CA TRP A 940 23.38 -20.03 -34.97
C TRP A 940 24.30 -21.15 -35.42
N VAL A 941 23.97 -22.38 -35.01
CA VAL A 941 24.41 -23.59 -35.71
C VAL A 941 23.79 -23.56 -37.11
N GLN A 942 24.61 -23.53 -38.17
CA GLN A 942 24.17 -23.37 -39.56
C GLN A 942 23.62 -24.69 -40.15
N SER A 943 22.57 -25.22 -39.51
CA SER A 943 21.93 -26.50 -39.82
C SER A 943 20.46 -26.46 -39.41
N THR A 944 19.55 -26.64 -40.37
CA THR A 944 18.10 -26.70 -40.13
C THR A 944 17.66 -28.01 -39.45
N ARG A 945 18.55 -29.00 -39.36
CA ARG A 945 18.31 -30.30 -38.73
C ARG A 945 18.67 -30.32 -37.25
N GLU A 946 19.64 -29.52 -36.84
CA GLU A 946 20.07 -29.40 -35.45
C GLU A 946 19.22 -28.40 -34.67
N TYR A 947 19.26 -28.50 -33.34
CA TYR A 947 18.61 -27.54 -32.46
C TYR A 947 19.55 -26.38 -32.16
N GLN A 948 19.03 -25.17 -32.29
CA GLN A 948 19.56 -24.02 -31.57
C GLN A 948 19.21 -24.20 -30.09
N ILE A 949 20.17 -23.99 -29.20
CA ILE A 949 20.01 -24.15 -27.75
C ILE A 949 20.15 -22.77 -27.11
N LEU A 950 19.02 -22.20 -26.68
CA LEU A 950 18.96 -21.01 -25.85
C LEU A 950 19.05 -21.44 -24.37
N LYS A 951 20.03 -20.93 -23.65
CA LYS A 951 20.07 -20.98 -22.18
C LYS A 951 19.52 -19.69 -21.62
N ILE A 952 18.64 -19.79 -20.62
CA ILE A 952 18.12 -18.66 -19.85
C ILE A 952 18.60 -18.80 -18.40
N SER A 953 19.29 -17.78 -17.91
CA SER A 953 19.89 -17.75 -16.58
C SER A 953 19.36 -16.57 -15.77
N VAL A 954 19.15 -16.71 -14.47
CA VAL A 954 18.94 -15.56 -13.58
C VAL A 954 20.27 -15.08 -13.03
N ILE A 955 20.52 -13.77 -13.20
CA ILE A 955 21.68 -13.07 -12.65
C ILE A 955 21.24 -12.03 -11.61
N SER A 956 22.07 -11.83 -10.58
CA SER A 956 22.08 -10.62 -9.77
C SER A 956 23.44 -10.45 -9.08
N GLY A 957 23.74 -9.21 -8.73
CA GLY A 957 24.85 -8.86 -7.83
C GLY A 957 24.48 -8.95 -6.34
N LYS A 958 23.19 -9.11 -6.02
CA LYS A 958 22.74 -9.41 -4.65
C LYS A 958 22.85 -10.92 -4.38
N THR A 959 23.09 -11.28 -3.13
CA THR A 959 23.28 -12.68 -2.69
C THR A 959 22.30 -13.03 -1.58
N SER A 960 21.73 -14.23 -1.66
CA SER A 960 20.77 -14.84 -0.74
C SER A 960 20.57 -16.29 -1.20
N THR A 961 20.01 -17.18 -0.39
CA THR A 961 20.02 -18.63 -0.64
C THR A 961 18.67 -19.23 -1.01
N GLY A 962 18.68 -20.25 -1.86
CA GLY A 962 17.50 -21.08 -2.17
C GLY A 962 16.33 -20.27 -2.75
N TYR A 963 15.13 -20.44 -2.18
CA TYR A 963 13.94 -19.68 -2.62
C TYR A 963 13.99 -18.17 -2.30
N LEU A 964 14.96 -17.72 -1.51
CA LEU A 964 15.27 -16.31 -1.30
C LEU A 964 16.43 -15.80 -2.16
N SER A 965 17.11 -16.67 -2.92
CA SER A 965 18.12 -16.26 -3.90
C SER A 965 17.50 -15.39 -5.01
N PRO A 966 18.32 -14.63 -5.78
CA PRO A 966 17.80 -13.79 -6.85
C PRO A 966 16.95 -14.59 -7.84
N GLY A 967 15.75 -14.09 -8.13
CA GLY A 967 14.75 -14.82 -8.89
C GLY A 967 13.86 -13.92 -9.74
N VAL A 968 13.20 -14.52 -10.73
CA VAL A 968 12.28 -13.84 -11.65
C VAL A 968 10.97 -14.59 -11.75
N SER A 969 9.89 -13.85 -11.97
CA SER A 969 8.61 -14.34 -12.46
C SER A 969 8.43 -13.92 -13.91
N PHE A 970 8.08 -14.86 -14.79
CA PHE A 970 7.91 -14.58 -16.21
C PHE A 970 6.50 -14.09 -16.56
N ASP A 971 6.39 -13.43 -17.72
CA ASP A 971 5.13 -13.05 -18.40
C ASP A 971 5.01 -13.88 -19.69
N ALA A 972 5.85 -13.60 -20.67
CA ALA A 972 6.01 -14.41 -21.88
C ALA A 972 7.47 -14.36 -22.37
N ILE A 973 7.86 -15.32 -23.21
CA ILE A 973 9.13 -15.31 -23.94
C ILE A 973 8.84 -15.47 -25.42
N ASP A 974 9.31 -14.58 -26.28
CA ASP A 974 9.19 -14.76 -27.73
C ASP A 974 10.42 -14.36 -28.55
N MET A 975 10.50 -14.95 -29.74
CA MET A 975 11.58 -14.74 -30.71
C MET A 975 11.02 -14.11 -31.99
N LEU A 976 11.58 -12.97 -32.39
CA LEU A 976 11.22 -12.19 -33.56
C LEU A 976 12.31 -12.35 -34.62
N GLY A 977 11.93 -12.36 -35.90
CA GLY A 977 12.90 -12.19 -36.98
C GLY A 977 13.46 -10.77 -37.02
N ALA A 978 14.70 -10.63 -37.53
CA ALA A 978 15.29 -9.34 -37.90
C ALA A 978 14.91 -8.91 -39.33
#